data_AF-A0A960QK68-F1
#
_entry.id   AF-A0A960QK68-F1
#
_cell.length_a   1.000
_cell.length_b   1.000
_cell.length_c   1.000
_cell.angle_alpha   90.00
_cell.angle_beta   90.00
_cell.angle_gamma   90.00
#
_symmetry.space_group_name_H-M   'P 1'
#
loop_
_entity.id
_entity.type
_entity.pdbx_description
1 polymer ?
#
loop_
_entity_poly.entity_id
_entity_poly.type
_entity_poly.pdbx_seq_one_letter_code
_entity_poly.pdbx_strand_id
1 'polypeptide(L)'
;MKSTSPSESDSPRKHSAEDRLHWLAQRSVDEGLNSADAKELATLLAESEEARETYVGYCQLHTALGQESGLHSELAAALRPDNVVALPGARTVLTPAEDDEEIVQRPFPFGKLAAGIAAAAAIVTGVALLPGILGDARKEGVNRVESGTQPSSINGELPARSEKLPHKNSSKKSPKPLLVNGEDDQTPEEQYQSSPVLAQVSSGSQSRPPASLVTAGAKTRISFNRDIRPILSDNCFHCHGPDEGGRKADLRLDLRQTSIVSDSNAEAPIVPGDLEGSEFFARIATTDPDDQMPPPDSHKRLTPAQIALFRQWILEGAEWEEHWAFVAPSKDAPPAIESDWVRNDIDKFIVARLKEEGLDPSEEADRYTLIRRATLDLTGLPPTPEEVLAFVSDDSPEAYPQLIDRLLESKAYGEHRARYWLDAARYGDTHGLHLDNYREIWPYRDWVINAYNANLPFDQFTIQQLAGDLMPTPNQDQLVATGFNRCNVTTSEGGAIAEEFLVRYAVDRAATTATVWMGLTAGCAQCHNHKYDPISQREFYQLFAYFNNTTQPGMDGNAKDSPPVIRVFADEAEEKRITDLRGELAKVDAEQLKPVAKAPETEAAFQAWLAKADRAALFADFRLPGSLLEAPPKAETDAPVNAGNVGKFEKSKPFTIAFLYEAPAEDGRTVLMQKTDPTQRERGWRVVLEDRAINLELIESWPGKTLRVGVTRIVREGSSGHFVFSYDGSGTSEGIGLYQNGKRQSSRFVKEWFDTLEGDFLTEAPLMIGGLTKASGLTPKVSDVRLYDRRLSDAEIKLLTDRDRLRGIAAKDASKRVDKETGELRSAWLMAFQDDYRAALVRKGEIETAISAMEAKAPITLVMQEKVDSAPMAHILERGEYDKQLDEVSVGVPDFLPPLAEGMPANRLGLAQWLVNGQHPLTARVMVNRMWQELFGVGLVKTAEDFGTQGEPPSHPKLLDWLAFHFVDSGWDMKALYREMMLSATYRQSARLTPELRQRDPENRLLARGPRFRLDAEVIRDQALAAAGLLDPTVGGESVRPWQPGGIWEAVGYTNSNTQTFYPDFGGKAEHRRSLYTFWKRTAPPPNLGVFDAPNRESCTVRRERTNTPLQALVMMNDPQFLRATRHLAQRALNEHDNVDGRIDYLSTLLTGRPRDEQEKQVLKASLVKFQNAWGSDEPSAREFLVDSVNDRFSLNQTEQPVELASWTMVASQIMNLDESISKP
;
A
#
# COMPACT_ATOMS: atom_id res chain seq x y z
N MET A 1 -27.70 16.40 -4.49
CA MET A 1 -28.33 17.45 -3.66
C MET A 1 -29.25 16.76 -2.67
N LYS A 2 -29.36 17.20 -1.41
CA LYS A 2 -28.56 18.15 -0.61
C LYS A 2 -29.03 17.97 0.85
N SER A 3 -28.21 18.06 1.89
CA SER A 3 -26.73 18.07 1.97
C SER A 3 -26.29 17.71 3.39
N THR A 4 -25.00 17.50 3.59
CA THR A 4 -24.36 17.39 4.91
C THR A 4 -24.56 18.65 5.76
N SER A 5 -24.88 18.47 7.05
CA SER A 5 -24.90 19.53 8.07
C SER A 5 -23.73 19.30 9.06
N PRO A 6 -22.95 20.32 9.47
CA PRO A 6 -21.67 20.12 10.16
C PRO A 6 -21.75 20.45 11.67
N SER A 7 -20.64 20.26 12.39
CA SER A 7 -20.33 21.05 13.60
C SER A 7 -18.82 21.04 13.92
N GLU A 8 -18.20 22.02 14.58
CA GLU A 8 -18.49 23.46 14.74
C GLU A 8 -17.21 24.17 15.26
N SER A 9 -16.17 24.28 14.43
CA SER A 9 -15.03 25.23 14.54
C SER A 9 -14.09 25.00 13.35
N ASP A 10 -13.65 25.99 12.56
CA ASP A 10 -13.61 27.45 12.78
C ASP A 10 -14.29 28.25 11.64
N SER A 11 -14.42 29.58 11.79
CA SER A 11 -15.42 30.42 11.10
C SER A 11 -15.07 30.91 9.66
N PRO A 12 -15.99 30.82 8.68
CA PRO A 12 -15.77 31.25 7.29
C PRO A 12 -15.90 32.78 7.09
N ARG A 13 -14.86 33.54 7.47
CA ARG A 13 -14.95 35.03 7.46
C ARG A 13 -14.12 35.80 6.44
N LYS A 14 -13.18 35.16 5.74
CA LYS A 14 -12.32 35.80 4.71
C LYS A 14 -12.74 35.42 3.27
N HIS A 15 -14.00 34.99 3.13
CA HIS A 15 -14.62 34.51 1.90
C HIS A 15 -15.87 35.35 1.57
N SER A 16 -16.52 35.07 0.44
CA SER A 16 -17.40 36.02 -0.23
C SER A 16 -18.76 36.25 0.47
N ALA A 17 -19.48 37.26 -0.01
CA ALA A 17 -20.88 37.50 0.33
C ALA A 17 -21.77 36.27 0.05
N GLU A 18 -21.44 35.48 -0.97
CA GLU A 18 -22.22 34.35 -1.47
C GLU A 18 -21.88 33.04 -0.75
N ASP A 19 -20.59 32.80 -0.43
CA ASP A 19 -20.17 31.71 0.46
C ASP A 19 -20.82 31.86 1.84
N ARG A 20 -20.85 33.10 2.35
CA ARG A 20 -21.56 33.45 3.58
C ARG A 20 -23.06 33.19 3.42
N LEU A 21 -23.69 33.70 2.36
CA LEU A 21 -25.11 33.45 2.10
C LEU A 21 -25.44 31.96 2.14
N HIS A 22 -24.69 31.12 1.42
CA HIS A 22 -24.96 29.69 1.31
C HIS A 22 -24.77 28.94 2.63
N TRP A 23 -23.69 29.24 3.37
CA TRP A 23 -23.47 28.67 4.71
C TRP A 23 -24.62 29.03 5.66
N LEU A 24 -25.03 30.29 5.64
CA LEU A 24 -26.09 30.84 6.48
C LEU A 24 -27.51 30.38 6.04
N ALA A 25 -27.67 29.97 4.77
CA ALA A 25 -28.89 29.41 4.18
C ALA A 25 -29.01 27.88 4.29
N GLN A 26 -27.91 27.15 4.47
CA GLN A 26 -28.02 25.73 4.81
C GLN A 26 -28.27 25.56 6.30
N ARG A 27 -27.50 26.28 7.11
CA ARG A 27 -27.76 26.41 8.55
C ARG A 27 -29.15 27.03 8.84
N SER A 28 -29.84 27.56 7.81
CA SER A 28 -31.25 27.97 7.85
C SER A 28 -32.32 26.91 7.69
N VAL A 29 -31.94 25.65 7.63
CA VAL A 29 -32.94 24.56 7.70
C VAL A 29 -32.43 23.33 8.47
N ASP A 30 -31.13 23.31 8.79
CA ASP A 30 -30.43 22.15 9.35
C ASP A 30 -30.09 22.27 10.86
N GLU A 31 -29.73 23.45 11.38
CA GLU A 31 -29.23 23.65 12.77
C GLU A 31 -29.91 24.80 13.57
N GLY A 32 -29.86 26.06 13.09
CA GLY A 32 -30.18 27.25 13.89
C GLY A 32 -29.02 28.25 14.00
N LEU A 33 -29.31 29.50 14.42
CA LEU A 33 -28.36 30.64 14.41
C LEU A 33 -28.39 31.53 15.71
N ASN A 34 -27.49 32.52 15.89
CA ASN A 34 -27.24 33.27 17.15
C ASN A 34 -27.25 34.86 17.08
N SER A 35 -27.88 35.56 18.04
CA SER A 35 -28.26 37.00 17.93
C SER A 35 -27.20 38.10 17.67
N ALA A 36 -25.90 37.88 17.88
CA ALA A 36 -24.89 38.91 17.55
C ALA A 36 -24.67 38.97 16.05
N ASP A 37 -24.58 37.77 15.53
CA ASP A 37 -24.62 37.31 14.17
C ASP A 37 -26.02 37.65 13.57
N ALA A 38 -26.64 38.82 13.83
CA ALA A 38 -28.06 39.09 13.48
C ALA A 38 -28.34 40.39 12.68
N LYS A 39 -27.52 40.71 11.66
CA LYS A 39 -27.90 41.60 10.54
C LYS A 39 -27.37 41.23 9.13
N GLU A 40 -26.13 40.77 8.93
CA GLU A 40 -25.49 40.45 7.62
C GLU A 40 -26.28 39.57 6.63
N LEU A 41 -26.69 38.31 6.82
CA LEU A 41 -27.50 37.62 5.78
C LEU A 41 -28.85 38.33 5.53
N ALA A 42 -29.46 39.00 6.51
CA ALA A 42 -30.59 39.91 6.26
C ALA A 42 -30.20 41.22 5.52
N THR A 43 -28.90 41.54 5.48
CA THR A 43 -28.27 42.56 4.64
C THR A 43 -27.96 42.00 3.24
N LEU A 44 -27.43 40.78 3.12
CA LEU A 44 -27.17 40.07 1.86
C LEU A 44 -28.48 39.82 1.08
N LEU A 45 -29.55 39.42 1.78
CA LEU A 45 -30.92 39.34 1.26
C LEU A 45 -31.52 40.71 0.92
N ALA A 46 -31.02 41.81 1.51
CA ALA A 46 -31.42 43.16 1.11
C ALA A 46 -30.65 43.64 -0.12
N GLU A 47 -29.38 43.26 -0.25
CA GLU A 47 -28.42 43.71 -1.27
C GLU A 47 -28.50 42.95 -2.61
N SER A 48 -29.00 41.70 -2.63
CA SER A 48 -29.18 40.92 -3.86
C SER A 48 -30.53 40.20 -3.92
N GLU A 49 -31.04 40.01 -5.14
CA GLU A 49 -32.25 39.21 -5.44
C GLU A 49 -31.90 37.73 -5.67
N GLU A 50 -30.77 37.47 -6.35
CA GLU A 50 -30.13 36.16 -6.51
C GLU A 50 -29.82 35.52 -5.13
N ALA A 51 -29.53 36.35 -4.13
CA ALA A 51 -29.40 35.93 -2.73
C ALA A 51 -30.72 35.42 -2.12
N ARG A 52 -31.87 35.99 -2.49
CA ARG A 52 -33.19 35.58 -1.99
C ARG A 52 -33.62 34.25 -2.60
N GLU A 53 -33.43 34.09 -3.90
CA GLU A 53 -33.75 32.83 -4.59
C GLU A 53 -32.86 31.68 -4.10
N THR A 54 -31.57 31.95 -3.88
CA THR A 54 -30.62 30.98 -3.33
C THR A 54 -30.97 30.52 -1.91
N TYR A 55 -31.52 31.41 -1.07
CA TYR A 55 -32.02 31.07 0.27
C TYR A 55 -33.34 30.27 0.20
N VAL A 56 -34.31 30.72 -0.60
CA VAL A 56 -35.60 30.01 -0.80
C VAL A 56 -35.37 28.60 -1.37
N GLY A 57 -34.41 28.44 -2.27
CA GLY A 57 -33.99 27.16 -2.84
C GLY A 57 -33.37 26.18 -1.84
N TYR A 58 -32.91 26.63 -0.67
CA TYR A 58 -32.49 25.75 0.43
C TYR A 58 -33.68 25.31 1.29
N CYS A 59 -34.51 26.26 1.74
CA CYS A 59 -35.69 25.99 2.56
C CYS A 59 -36.67 24.99 1.92
N GLN A 60 -36.90 25.11 0.61
CA GLN A 60 -37.77 24.19 -0.14
C GLN A 60 -37.17 22.78 -0.26
N LEU A 61 -35.85 22.67 -0.38
CA LEU A 61 -35.15 21.39 -0.55
C LEU A 61 -35.15 20.59 0.75
N HIS A 62 -34.98 21.24 1.90
CA HIS A 62 -35.06 20.59 3.21
C HIS A 62 -36.50 20.21 3.60
N THR A 63 -37.49 21.05 3.27
CA THR A 63 -38.93 20.73 3.48
C THR A 63 -39.35 19.46 2.73
N ALA A 64 -38.67 19.09 1.65
CA ALA A 64 -38.88 17.86 0.89
C ALA A 64 -38.14 16.62 1.44
N LEU A 65 -37.26 16.78 2.44
CA LEU A 65 -36.41 15.70 3.00
C LEU A 65 -36.82 15.25 4.41
N GLY A 66 -37.75 15.96 5.06
CA GLY A 66 -38.64 15.37 6.07
C GLY A 66 -38.01 14.91 7.38
N GLN A 67 -37.28 15.80 8.08
CA GLN A 67 -36.97 15.63 9.51
C GLN A 67 -37.76 16.62 10.39
N GLU A 68 -38.10 16.17 11.59
CA GLU A 68 -38.51 17.01 12.72
C GLU A 68 -37.28 17.57 13.46
N SER A 69 -37.35 18.61 14.29
CA SER A 69 -38.15 19.85 14.22
C SER A 69 -37.53 20.85 15.22
N GLY A 70 -37.41 22.14 14.87
CA GLY A 70 -36.82 23.14 15.80
C GLY A 70 -36.40 24.49 15.19
N LEU A 71 -36.63 24.71 13.90
CA LEU A 71 -35.67 25.45 13.07
C LEU A 71 -36.22 26.75 12.46
N HIS A 72 -36.57 27.71 13.33
CA HIS A 72 -37.02 29.05 12.91
C HIS A 72 -36.68 30.23 13.84
N SER A 73 -36.56 30.04 15.16
CA SER A 73 -36.40 31.14 16.13
C SER A 73 -34.97 31.67 16.18
N GLU A 74 -34.01 30.76 16.31
CA GLU A 74 -32.58 31.00 16.23
C GLU A 74 -32.19 31.62 14.88
N LEU A 75 -33.00 31.36 13.86
CA LEU A 75 -32.74 31.66 12.46
C LEU A 75 -32.90 33.10 11.98
N ALA A 76 -33.26 34.03 12.85
CA ALA A 76 -33.12 35.45 12.53
C ALA A 76 -31.64 35.92 12.48
N ALA A 77 -30.66 35.01 12.64
CA ALA A 77 -29.41 35.38 13.32
C ALA A 77 -28.12 34.57 13.03
N ALA A 78 -27.69 34.25 11.80
CA ALA A 78 -26.23 34.15 11.54
C ALA A 78 -25.90 34.97 10.31
N LEU A 79 -25.29 36.10 10.60
CA LEU A 79 -25.49 37.40 10.00
C LEU A 79 -24.59 38.45 10.77
N ARG A 80 -23.36 38.21 11.29
CA ARG A 80 -22.31 39.20 11.74
C ARG A 80 -21.23 38.65 12.73
N PRO A 81 -20.01 39.24 12.79
CA PRO A 81 -18.82 38.48 13.21
C PRO A 81 -18.10 38.92 14.50
N ASP A 82 -17.73 37.97 15.37
CA ASP A 82 -16.31 37.73 15.77
C ASP A 82 -16.07 36.34 16.45
N ASN A 83 -14.83 35.99 16.82
CA ASN A 83 -14.36 34.61 17.18
C ASN A 83 -14.54 34.20 18.67
N VAL A 84 -14.50 32.87 18.97
CA VAL A 84 -13.39 32.16 19.70
C VAL A 84 -13.77 30.70 20.09
N VAL A 85 -12.78 29.79 20.02
CA VAL A 85 -12.81 28.33 20.29
C VAL A 85 -12.91 27.95 21.78
N ALA A 86 -13.53 26.79 22.09
CA ALA A 86 -13.25 25.99 23.29
C ALA A 86 -13.37 24.46 23.02
N LEU A 87 -12.59 23.64 23.73
CA LEU A 87 -12.34 22.21 23.46
C LEU A 87 -13.31 21.24 24.18
N PRO A 88 -13.46 19.97 23.70
CA PRO A 88 -14.33 18.98 24.34
C PRO A 88 -13.75 18.43 25.65
N GLY A 89 -14.57 18.32 26.70
CA GLY A 89 -14.11 17.76 27.98
C GLY A 89 -14.99 17.99 29.21
N ALA A 90 -16.32 18.07 29.09
CA ALA A 90 -17.22 18.32 30.24
C ALA A 90 -18.24 17.18 30.43
N ARG A 91 -18.00 16.30 31.42
CA ARG A 91 -19.06 15.43 31.96
C ARG A 91 -19.99 16.25 32.84
N THR A 92 -21.28 16.26 32.51
CA THR A 92 -22.32 16.64 33.49
C THR A 92 -23.49 15.65 33.40
N VAL A 93 -23.70 14.89 34.47
CA VAL A 93 -24.84 13.98 34.62
C VAL A 93 -26.02 14.78 35.17
N LEU A 94 -27.14 14.83 34.44
CA LEU A 94 -28.47 15.10 35.01
C LEU A 94 -29.58 14.40 34.20
N THR A 95 -30.10 13.31 34.76
CA THR A 95 -31.53 12.93 34.73
C THR A 95 -32.16 13.38 36.06
N PRO A 96 -33.49 13.46 36.26
CA PRO A 96 -34.57 12.74 35.55
C PRO A 96 -35.86 13.58 35.26
N ALA A 97 -36.93 12.86 34.86
CA ALA A 97 -38.35 13.27 34.79
C ALA A 97 -38.73 14.21 33.60
N GLU A 98 -39.96 14.18 33.06
CA GLU A 98 -41.20 13.46 33.45
C GLU A 98 -42.11 13.19 32.21
N ASP A 99 -42.63 11.95 32.12
CA ASP A 99 -43.83 11.37 31.45
C ASP A 99 -44.41 11.80 30.05
N ASP A 100 -44.99 10.79 29.37
CA ASP A 100 -45.96 10.75 28.23
C ASP A 100 -45.60 11.40 26.86
N GLU A 101 -45.75 10.78 25.68
CA GLU A 101 -46.52 9.58 25.22
C GLU A 101 -45.70 8.60 24.32
N GLU A 102 -46.30 7.47 23.89
CA GLU A 102 -45.65 6.39 23.12
C GLU A 102 -45.36 6.72 21.63
N ILE A 103 -44.09 6.62 21.21
CA ILE A 103 -43.73 6.20 19.83
C ILE A 103 -42.77 5.01 19.90
N VAL A 104 -43.28 3.83 19.51
CA VAL A 104 -42.54 2.56 19.60
C VAL A 104 -41.52 2.43 18.48
N GLN A 105 -40.26 2.79 18.75
CA GLN A 105 -39.14 2.24 17.98
C GLN A 105 -39.06 0.72 18.23
N ARG A 106 -39.33 -0.07 17.19
CA ARG A 106 -39.16 -1.54 17.25
C ARG A 106 -37.68 -1.88 17.05
N PRO A 107 -36.99 -2.51 18.02
CA PRO A 107 -35.66 -3.06 17.76
C PRO A 107 -35.75 -4.28 16.83
N PHE A 108 -34.84 -4.36 15.85
CA PHE A 108 -34.71 -5.55 15.01
C PHE A 108 -34.24 -6.77 15.84
N PRO A 109 -34.78 -7.99 15.62
CA PRO A 109 -34.79 -9.05 16.63
C PRO A 109 -33.54 -9.96 16.67
N PHE A 110 -32.33 -9.39 16.70
CA PHE A 110 -31.07 -10.15 16.79
C PHE A 110 -31.00 -11.16 17.97
N GLY A 111 -31.73 -10.89 19.06
CA GLY A 111 -31.70 -11.68 20.29
C GLY A 111 -32.04 -13.17 20.14
N LYS A 112 -32.82 -13.57 19.12
CA LYS A 112 -33.15 -15.00 18.90
C LYS A 112 -32.02 -15.78 18.22
N LEU A 113 -31.30 -15.16 17.27
CA LEU A 113 -30.20 -15.83 16.56
C LEU A 113 -28.93 -15.85 17.42
N ALA A 114 -28.65 -14.75 18.14
CA ALA A 114 -27.53 -14.67 19.09
C ALA A 114 -27.61 -15.74 20.19
N ALA A 115 -28.81 -16.02 20.72
CA ALA A 115 -29.02 -17.10 21.69
C ALA A 115 -28.73 -18.49 21.10
N GLY A 116 -29.06 -18.72 19.83
CA GLY A 116 -28.76 -19.98 19.12
C GLY A 116 -27.26 -20.19 18.89
N ILE A 117 -26.54 -19.14 18.51
CA ILE A 117 -25.08 -19.17 18.29
C ILE A 117 -24.33 -19.35 19.62
N ALA A 118 -24.72 -18.63 20.67
CA ALA A 118 -24.17 -18.81 22.02
C ALA A 118 -24.41 -20.23 22.56
N ALA A 119 -25.60 -20.81 22.33
CA ALA A 119 -25.90 -22.18 22.72
C ALA A 119 -25.05 -23.22 21.95
N ALA A 120 -24.71 -22.97 20.68
CA ALA A 120 -23.82 -23.84 19.92
C ALA A 120 -22.39 -23.84 20.49
N ALA A 121 -21.84 -22.66 20.80
CA ALA A 121 -20.51 -22.53 21.41
C ALA A 121 -20.43 -23.16 22.82
N ALA A 122 -21.49 -23.00 23.62
CA ALA A 122 -21.58 -23.62 24.95
C ALA A 122 -21.57 -25.16 24.89
N ILE A 123 -22.21 -25.77 23.89
CA ILE A 123 -22.32 -27.24 23.78
C ILE A 123 -20.98 -27.88 23.38
N VAL A 124 -20.16 -27.25 22.52
CA VAL A 124 -18.81 -27.76 22.18
C VAL A 124 -17.91 -27.78 23.42
N THR A 125 -18.07 -26.82 24.33
CA THR A 125 -17.33 -26.76 25.60
C THR A 125 -17.86 -27.75 26.64
N GLY A 126 -19.12 -28.17 26.55
CA GLY A 126 -19.83 -28.95 27.58
C GLY A 126 -19.60 -30.47 27.59
N VAL A 127 -18.88 -31.03 26.62
CA VAL A 127 -18.71 -32.50 26.49
C VAL A 127 -17.36 -33.01 27.04
N ALA A 128 -16.44 -32.11 27.38
CA ALA A 128 -15.06 -32.47 27.75
C ALA A 128 -14.81 -32.74 29.25
N LEU A 129 -15.79 -32.57 30.14
CA LEU A 129 -15.60 -32.65 31.60
C LEU A 129 -16.73 -33.38 32.35
N LEU A 130 -16.57 -34.69 32.56
CA LEU A 130 -17.17 -35.40 33.69
C LEU A 130 -16.36 -36.69 33.98
N PRO A 131 -15.64 -36.79 35.12
CA PRO A 131 -14.95 -38.03 35.51
C PRO A 131 -15.94 -39.04 36.11
N GLY A 132 -15.71 -40.33 35.87
CA GLY A 132 -16.44 -41.40 36.56
C GLY A 132 -15.81 -41.76 37.91
N ILE A 133 -16.58 -42.43 38.77
CA ILE A 133 -16.09 -43.36 39.80
C ILE A 133 -17.25 -44.27 40.26
N LEU A 134 -16.95 -45.55 40.47
CA LEU A 134 -17.77 -46.53 41.18
C LEU A 134 -16.81 -47.44 41.98
N GLY A 135 -16.99 -47.55 43.31
CA GLY A 135 -16.29 -48.55 44.14
C GLY A 135 -15.57 -48.03 45.40
N ASP A 136 -16.04 -48.48 46.57
CA ASP A 136 -15.30 -48.93 47.76
C ASP A 136 -14.25 -48.03 48.47
N ALA A 137 -14.76 -46.96 49.08
CA ALA A 137 -14.97 -46.82 50.53
C ALA A 137 -13.98 -47.39 51.62
N ARG A 138 -13.84 -46.57 52.69
CA ARG A 138 -13.46 -46.85 54.12
C ARG A 138 -11.97 -46.85 54.53
N LYS A 139 -11.56 -45.79 55.24
CA LYS A 139 -11.58 -45.69 56.73
C LYS A 139 -11.27 -44.25 57.21
N GLU A 140 -12.16 -43.64 57.99
CA GLU A 140 -12.10 -43.45 59.46
C GLU A 140 -11.05 -42.42 59.94
N GLY A 141 -11.52 -41.29 60.50
CA GLY A 141 -10.69 -40.21 61.06
C GLY A 141 -11.51 -38.96 61.37
N VAL A 142 -12.16 -38.92 62.54
CA VAL A 142 -13.19 -37.91 62.87
C VAL A 142 -12.61 -36.66 63.54
N ASN A 143 -12.99 -35.48 63.05
CA ASN A 143 -13.50 -34.42 63.94
C ASN A 143 -14.49 -33.47 63.25
N ARG A 144 -15.47 -33.01 64.04
CA ARG A 144 -16.58 -32.08 63.71
C ARG A 144 -16.30 -30.72 64.43
N VAL A 145 -16.96 -29.57 64.22
CA VAL A 145 -18.22 -29.24 63.54
C VAL A 145 -18.35 -27.73 63.24
N GLU A 146 -19.13 -27.34 62.21
CA GLU A 146 -19.86 -26.05 62.00
C GLU A 146 -19.13 -24.67 62.13
N SER A 147 -19.70 -23.52 61.71
CA SER A 147 -20.49 -23.20 60.50
C SER A 147 -20.71 -21.67 60.38
N GLY A 148 -20.77 -21.14 59.14
CA GLY A 148 -21.79 -20.16 58.71
C GLY A 148 -21.80 -18.69 59.21
N THR A 149 -22.02 -17.79 58.24
CA THR A 149 -22.76 -16.51 58.33
C THR A 149 -22.09 -15.22 58.89
N GLN A 150 -22.68 -14.10 58.46
CA GLN A 150 -22.32 -12.67 58.64
C GLN A 150 -23.09 -12.07 59.86
N PRO A 151 -23.31 -10.74 60.10
CA PRO A 151 -22.82 -9.52 59.40
C PRO A 151 -22.43 -8.26 60.26
N SER A 152 -21.79 -7.29 59.58
CA SER A 152 -21.99 -5.82 59.65
C SER A 152 -21.79 -4.94 60.92
N SER A 153 -21.13 -3.79 60.67
CA SER A 153 -21.43 -2.40 61.12
C SER A 153 -20.81 -1.78 62.39
N ILE A 154 -20.32 -0.53 62.26
CA ILE A 154 -20.54 0.71 63.08
C ILE A 154 -19.35 1.71 62.98
N ASN A 155 -19.63 3.02 63.09
CA ASN A 155 -18.70 4.16 62.92
C ASN A 155 -17.97 4.58 64.24
N GLY A 156 -16.93 5.44 64.17
CA GLY A 156 -16.34 6.05 65.39
C GLY A 156 -15.22 7.12 65.26
N GLU A 157 -15.60 8.38 65.00
CA GLU A 157 -15.02 9.65 65.54
C GLU A 157 -13.55 10.13 65.29
N LEU A 158 -13.34 11.44 65.54
CA LEU A 158 -12.10 12.26 65.43
C LEU A 158 -11.82 12.96 66.77
N PRO A 159 -10.59 13.50 67.05
CA PRO A 159 -10.46 14.97 67.04
C PRO A 159 -9.07 15.60 66.75
N ALA A 160 -9.12 16.85 66.27
CA ALA A 160 -8.06 17.75 65.78
C ALA A 160 -7.08 18.40 66.80
N ARG A 161 -5.99 19.04 66.28
CA ARG A 161 -5.32 20.30 66.73
C ARG A 161 -4.07 20.65 65.85
N SER A 162 -3.36 21.79 66.02
CA SER A 162 -3.68 23.13 65.49
C SER A 162 -2.51 24.15 65.61
N GLU A 163 -2.46 25.17 64.71
CA GLU A 163 -1.86 26.54 64.85
C GLU A 163 -0.44 26.95 64.32
N LYS A 164 -0.47 28.04 63.49
CA LYS A 164 0.41 29.26 63.45
C LYS A 164 1.66 29.39 62.52
N LEU A 165 2.07 30.66 62.33
CA LEU A 165 2.81 31.35 61.24
C LEU A 165 3.72 32.48 61.86
N PRO A 166 4.43 33.40 61.13
CA PRO A 166 5.01 33.45 59.75
C PRO A 166 6.50 33.98 59.67
N HIS A 167 7.18 33.93 58.49
CA HIS A 167 7.72 35.12 57.74
C HIS A 167 8.79 34.88 56.62
N LYS A 168 8.50 35.42 55.41
CA LYS A 168 9.35 36.09 54.38
C LYS A 168 10.73 35.54 53.87
N ASN A 169 10.74 35.30 52.54
CA ASN A 169 11.75 35.65 51.51
C ASN A 169 13.14 34.94 51.41
N SER A 170 13.25 33.98 50.48
CA SER A 170 13.70 34.21 49.07
C SER A 170 14.76 33.25 48.47
N SER A 171 14.53 32.89 47.20
CA SER A 171 15.43 32.30 46.19
C SER A 171 15.72 30.78 46.20
N LYS A 172 15.64 30.23 44.97
CA LYS A 172 16.16 28.94 44.43
C LYS A 172 15.50 27.61 44.85
N LYS A 173 15.52 26.70 43.87
CA LYS A 173 15.06 25.28 43.83
C LYS A 173 13.54 25.03 43.77
N SER A 174 13.22 23.89 43.17
CA SER A 174 11.90 23.45 42.68
C SER A 174 11.06 22.75 43.74
N PRO A 175 9.73 22.65 43.55
CA PRO A 175 8.90 21.60 44.15
C PRO A 175 8.42 20.57 43.10
N LYS A 176 8.20 19.33 43.56
CA LYS A 176 7.45 18.25 42.87
C LYS A 176 5.95 18.30 43.33
N PRO A 177 5.04 17.42 42.85
CA PRO A 177 3.61 17.74 42.78
C PRO A 177 2.82 17.58 44.10
N LEU A 178 1.56 18.02 44.07
CA LEU A 178 0.52 17.59 44.99
C LEU A 178 0.21 16.11 44.77
N LEU A 179 0.14 15.34 45.86
CA LEU A 179 -0.35 13.96 45.87
C LEU A 179 -1.82 13.92 46.28
N VAL A 180 -2.55 12.95 45.72
CA VAL A 180 -3.83 12.47 46.24
C VAL A 180 -3.61 11.02 46.63
N ASN A 181 -3.84 10.67 47.90
CA ASN A 181 -3.63 9.31 48.37
C ASN A 181 -4.87 8.45 48.08
N GLY A 182 -4.65 7.34 47.37
CA GLY A 182 -5.45 6.12 47.43
C GLY A 182 -4.46 4.96 47.54
N GLU A 183 -4.67 4.05 48.48
CA GLU A 183 -3.71 2.98 48.80
C GLU A 183 -3.94 1.77 47.87
N ASP A 184 -3.07 1.60 46.88
CA ASP A 184 -2.79 0.32 46.22
C ASP A 184 -1.27 0.26 45.99
N ASP A 185 -0.63 -0.79 46.54
CA ASP A 185 0.82 -0.82 46.78
C ASP A 185 1.56 -1.45 45.60
N GLN A 186 1.55 -0.74 44.45
CA GLN A 186 2.27 -1.11 43.22
C GLN A 186 3.20 0.00 42.73
N THR A 187 4.37 -0.40 42.22
CA THR A 187 5.40 0.52 41.73
C THR A 187 5.02 1.16 40.39
N PRO A 188 5.63 2.31 40.02
CA PRO A 188 5.45 2.92 38.70
C PRO A 188 5.82 1.97 37.55
N GLU A 189 6.81 1.10 37.73
CA GLU A 189 7.16 0.02 36.80
C GLU A 189 6.01 -0.98 36.59
N GLU A 190 5.26 -1.34 37.64
CA GLU A 190 4.15 -2.30 37.56
C GLU A 190 2.91 -1.69 36.90
N GLN A 191 2.60 -0.41 37.17
CA GLN A 191 1.53 0.29 36.45
C GLN A 191 1.82 0.38 34.94
N TYR A 192 3.08 0.49 34.54
CA TYR A 192 3.48 0.53 33.12
C TYR A 192 3.24 -0.80 32.38
N GLN A 193 3.13 -1.93 33.09
CA GLN A 193 2.87 -3.25 32.49
C GLN A 193 1.37 -3.59 32.33
N SER A 194 0.47 -2.76 32.85
CA SER A 194 -0.95 -3.12 33.06
C SER A 194 -1.99 -2.37 32.19
N SER A 195 -1.58 -1.61 31.17
CA SER A 195 -2.51 -0.89 30.28
C SER A 195 -2.20 -1.08 28.78
N PRO A 196 -3.10 -1.70 27.99
CA PRO A 196 -2.91 -1.87 26.55
C PRO A 196 -3.33 -0.61 25.79
N VAL A 197 -2.35 0.16 25.29
CA VAL A 197 -2.57 1.29 24.38
C VAL A 197 -1.65 1.16 23.17
N LEU A 198 -2.19 1.38 21.97
CA LEU A 198 -1.44 1.32 20.72
C LEU A 198 -0.50 2.54 20.61
N ALA A 199 0.82 2.31 20.61
CA ALA A 199 1.82 3.06 19.81
C ALA A 199 3.28 2.66 20.14
N GLN A 200 3.78 1.56 19.55
CA GLN A 200 5.19 1.37 19.11
C GLN A 200 5.40 -0.07 18.61
N VAL A 201 5.32 -0.27 17.29
CA VAL A 201 5.67 -1.54 16.62
C VAL A 201 6.67 -1.24 15.50
N SER A 202 7.87 -0.80 15.90
CA SER A 202 8.96 -0.42 14.98
C SER A 202 10.38 -0.60 15.56
N SER A 203 10.52 -1.24 16.73
CA SER A 203 11.83 -1.69 17.24
C SER A 203 11.79 -3.17 17.60
N GLY A 204 12.68 -3.95 16.99
CA GLY A 204 12.71 -5.42 17.07
C GLY A 204 13.29 -5.92 18.39
N SER A 205 12.61 -5.68 19.50
CA SER A 205 13.03 -6.10 20.84
C SER A 205 12.06 -7.11 21.47
N GLN A 206 11.72 -8.19 20.76
CA GLN A 206 11.18 -9.38 21.42
C GLN A 206 12.32 -10.01 22.24
N SER A 207 12.17 -10.00 23.57
CA SER A 207 13.17 -10.58 24.47
C SER A 207 13.30 -12.08 24.23
N ARG A 208 14.52 -12.52 23.88
CA ARG A 208 14.88 -13.92 23.65
C ARG A 208 14.32 -14.82 24.77
N PRO A 209 13.50 -15.85 24.48
CA PRO A 209 13.10 -16.81 25.50
C PRO A 209 14.35 -17.50 26.07
N PRO A 210 14.41 -17.77 27.38
CA PRO A 210 15.59 -18.34 28.00
C PRO A 210 15.97 -19.64 27.30
N ALA A 211 17.23 -19.75 26.88
CA ALA A 211 17.70 -20.85 26.04
C ALA A 211 17.32 -22.20 26.66
N SER A 212 16.55 -23.00 25.91
CA SER A 212 16.14 -24.33 26.34
C SER A 212 17.40 -25.18 26.54
N LEU A 213 17.74 -25.45 27.79
CA LEU A 213 18.91 -26.24 28.16
C LEU A 213 18.66 -27.69 27.72
N VAL A 214 19.16 -28.04 26.53
CA VAL A 214 19.26 -29.42 26.06
C VAL A 214 19.99 -30.21 27.14
N THR A 215 19.29 -31.14 27.77
CA THR A 215 19.84 -31.96 28.84
C THR A 215 20.94 -32.85 28.26
N ALA A 216 22.16 -32.72 28.78
CA ALA A 216 23.37 -33.26 28.15
C ALA A 216 23.33 -34.78 27.95
N GLY A 217 22.95 -35.22 26.75
CA GLY A 217 22.74 -36.61 26.36
C GLY A 217 23.89 -37.30 25.63
N ALA A 218 24.98 -36.57 25.33
CA ALA A 218 26.17 -37.11 24.66
C ALA A 218 27.46 -36.37 25.07
N LYS A 219 28.63 -36.99 24.86
CA LYS A 219 29.94 -36.35 24.99
C LYS A 219 30.31 -35.57 23.71
N THR A 220 29.56 -34.53 23.38
CA THR A 220 29.93 -33.57 22.35
C THR A 220 30.95 -32.57 22.90
N ARG A 221 31.94 -32.21 22.06
CA ARG A 221 32.86 -31.10 22.33
C ARG A 221 32.09 -29.77 22.33
N ILE A 222 32.51 -28.82 23.14
CA ILE A 222 31.89 -27.49 23.19
C ILE A 222 32.23 -26.71 21.92
N SER A 223 31.21 -26.12 21.30
CA SER A 223 31.33 -25.26 20.11
C SER A 223 31.14 -23.81 20.50
N PHE A 224 31.99 -22.93 19.99
CA PHE A 224 31.93 -21.52 20.32
C PHE A 224 30.64 -20.87 19.81
N ASN A 225 30.24 -21.08 18.55
CA ASN A 225 29.01 -20.48 18.02
C ASN A 225 27.74 -21.08 18.64
N ARG A 226 27.73 -22.39 18.93
CA ARG A 226 26.55 -23.08 19.47
C ARG A 226 26.33 -22.77 20.95
N ASP A 227 27.39 -22.88 21.75
CA ASP A 227 27.26 -22.97 23.21
C ASP A 227 27.74 -21.72 23.95
N ILE A 228 28.71 -20.96 23.40
CA ILE A 228 29.46 -19.94 24.15
C ILE A 228 29.13 -18.51 23.69
N ARG A 229 29.26 -18.21 22.39
CA ARG A 229 28.94 -16.92 21.78
C ARG A 229 27.53 -16.44 22.13
N PRO A 230 26.47 -17.28 22.15
CA PRO A 230 25.14 -16.81 22.52
C PRO A 230 25.08 -16.32 23.98
N ILE A 231 25.80 -16.97 24.89
CA ILE A 231 25.88 -16.56 26.30
C ILE A 231 26.61 -15.22 26.43
N LEU A 232 27.74 -15.05 25.73
CA LEU A 232 28.50 -13.79 25.69
C LEU A 232 27.67 -12.64 25.08
N SER A 233 26.92 -12.92 24.02
CA SER A 233 26.04 -11.95 23.37
C SER A 233 24.91 -11.50 24.30
N ASP A 234 24.20 -12.47 24.91
CA ASP A 234 23.11 -12.20 25.85
C ASP A 234 23.60 -11.45 27.11
N ASN A 235 24.78 -11.78 27.66
CA ASN A 235 25.19 -11.34 28.99
C ASN A 235 26.33 -10.29 29.02
N CYS A 236 27.28 -10.35 28.09
CA CYS A 236 28.56 -9.63 28.20
C CYS A 236 28.72 -8.50 27.16
N PHE A 237 28.27 -8.69 25.92
CA PHE A 237 28.50 -7.74 24.82
C PHE A 237 27.90 -6.34 25.06
N HIS A 238 26.93 -6.17 25.95
CA HIS A 238 26.45 -4.83 26.32
C HIS A 238 27.56 -3.97 26.95
N CYS A 239 28.49 -4.57 27.70
CA CYS A 239 29.60 -3.87 28.36
C CYS A 239 30.96 -4.14 27.70
N HIS A 240 31.07 -5.22 26.92
CA HIS A 240 32.33 -5.68 26.31
C HIS A 240 32.14 -6.10 24.85
N GLY A 241 31.38 -5.31 24.09
CA GLY A 241 31.06 -5.55 22.67
C GLY A 241 31.50 -4.39 21.76
N PRO A 242 30.99 -4.32 20.51
CA PRO A 242 31.46 -3.36 19.52
C PRO A 242 31.14 -1.91 19.83
N ASP A 243 30.01 -1.60 20.47
CA ASP A 243 29.67 -0.23 20.91
C ASP A 243 30.74 0.34 21.87
N GLU A 244 31.10 1.60 21.63
CA GLU A 244 32.09 2.34 22.42
C GLU A 244 31.45 3.17 23.51
N GLY A 245 30.18 3.60 23.34
CA GLY A 245 29.46 4.36 24.35
C GLY A 245 29.16 3.57 25.62
N GLY A 246 28.98 2.25 25.50
CA GLY A 246 28.77 1.32 26.62
C GLY A 246 30.00 0.55 27.10
N ARG A 247 31.17 0.69 26.47
CA ARG A 247 32.32 -0.22 26.70
C ARG A 247 32.96 0.00 28.07
N LYS A 248 33.26 -1.09 28.78
CA LYS A 248 33.92 -1.10 30.09
C LYS A 248 35.33 -1.70 29.97
N ALA A 249 36.32 -1.02 30.56
CA ALA A 249 37.73 -1.40 30.58
C ALA A 249 38.35 -1.67 29.18
N ASP A 250 37.80 -1.03 28.13
CA ASP A 250 38.14 -1.21 26.70
C ASP A 250 38.12 -2.65 26.16
N LEU A 251 37.68 -3.61 26.98
CA LEU A 251 37.66 -5.03 26.66
C LEU A 251 36.59 -5.36 25.63
N ARG A 252 37.00 -6.10 24.59
CA ARG A 252 36.16 -6.65 23.52
C ARG A 252 36.08 -8.17 23.67
N LEU A 253 34.96 -8.68 24.19
CA LEU A 253 34.66 -10.12 24.31
C LEU A 253 34.00 -10.70 23.05
N ASP A 254 33.74 -9.87 22.05
CA ASP A 254 33.23 -10.22 20.73
C ASP A 254 34.33 -10.53 19.70
N LEU A 255 35.59 -10.17 19.99
CA LEU A 255 36.76 -10.39 19.14
C LEU A 255 37.76 -11.37 19.78
N ARG A 256 38.31 -12.28 18.98
CA ARG A 256 39.25 -13.33 19.46
C ARG A 256 40.55 -12.73 20.02
N GLN A 257 41.09 -11.74 19.33
CA GLN A 257 42.40 -11.12 19.54
C GLN A 257 42.52 -10.39 20.88
N THR A 258 41.39 -9.95 21.43
CA THR A 258 41.24 -9.27 22.71
C THR A 258 40.72 -10.18 23.82
N SER A 259 40.01 -11.26 23.47
CA SER A 259 39.43 -12.21 24.42
C SER A 259 40.41 -13.27 24.90
N ILE A 260 41.27 -13.79 24.01
CA ILE A 260 42.11 -14.97 24.26
C ILE A 260 43.60 -14.63 24.18
N VAL A 261 44.37 -15.12 25.16
CA VAL A 261 45.82 -14.93 25.24
C VAL A 261 46.53 -15.49 24.00
N SER A 262 47.44 -14.69 23.45
CA SER A 262 48.21 -14.97 22.23
C SER A 262 49.56 -14.27 22.26
N ASP A 263 50.49 -14.65 21.38
CA ASP A 263 51.80 -13.98 21.23
C ASP A 263 51.67 -12.47 20.93
N SER A 264 50.53 -12.06 20.34
CA SER A 264 50.16 -10.67 20.07
C SER A 264 49.47 -9.94 21.23
N ASN A 265 48.95 -10.65 22.23
CA ASN A 265 48.24 -10.08 23.36
C ASN A 265 48.31 -11.02 24.58
N ALA A 266 49.20 -10.70 25.52
CA ALA A 266 49.41 -11.47 26.75
C ALA A 266 48.49 -11.05 27.91
N GLU A 267 47.70 -9.97 27.76
CA GLU A 267 46.85 -9.40 28.81
C GLU A 267 45.35 -9.73 28.61
N ALA A 268 45.02 -10.54 27.61
CA ALA A 268 43.66 -11.00 27.35
C ALA A 268 43.12 -11.88 28.50
N PRO A 269 41.81 -11.82 28.83
CA PRO A 269 41.29 -12.38 30.08
C PRO A 269 41.02 -13.90 30.06
N ILE A 270 41.21 -14.59 28.93
CA ILE A 270 41.03 -16.04 28.80
C ILE A 270 42.35 -16.70 28.40
N VAL A 271 42.83 -17.61 29.25
CA VAL A 271 44.02 -18.44 29.01
C VAL A 271 43.58 -19.84 28.55
N PRO A 272 43.88 -20.26 27.30
CA PRO A 272 43.53 -21.59 26.80
C PRO A 272 44.05 -22.73 27.71
N GLY A 273 43.13 -23.57 28.19
CA GLY A 273 43.44 -24.73 29.04
C GLY A 273 43.63 -24.42 30.53
N ASP A 274 43.66 -23.15 30.95
CA ASP A 274 43.94 -22.74 32.33
C ASP A 274 42.79 -21.91 32.92
N LEU A 275 42.13 -22.45 33.96
CA LEU A 275 41.05 -21.78 34.68
C LEU A 275 41.54 -20.86 35.81
N GLU A 276 42.76 -21.05 36.32
CA GLU A 276 43.32 -20.25 37.40
C GLU A 276 44.00 -18.99 36.84
N GLY A 277 44.60 -19.08 35.65
CA GLY A 277 45.08 -17.93 34.87
C GLY A 277 43.99 -17.14 34.13
N SER A 278 42.79 -17.71 33.93
CA SER A 278 41.69 -17.04 33.22
C SER A 278 40.90 -16.09 34.13
N GLU A 279 41.30 -14.81 34.19
CA GLU A 279 40.57 -13.75 34.91
C GLU A 279 39.08 -13.69 34.52
N PHE A 280 38.74 -13.92 33.24
CA PHE A 280 37.35 -14.02 32.78
C PHE A 280 36.56 -15.08 33.58
N PHE A 281 37.17 -16.23 33.86
CA PHE A 281 36.51 -17.30 34.61
C PHE A 281 36.33 -16.94 36.09
N ALA A 282 37.33 -16.29 36.71
CA ALA A 282 37.20 -15.77 38.07
C ALA A 282 36.04 -14.76 38.21
N ARG A 283 35.92 -13.85 37.24
CA ARG A 283 34.86 -12.82 37.17
C ARG A 283 33.45 -13.39 37.05
N ILE A 284 33.25 -14.46 36.27
CA ILE A 284 31.92 -15.10 36.13
C ILE A 284 31.60 -16.12 37.23
N ALA A 285 32.60 -16.60 37.97
CA ALA A 285 32.44 -17.61 39.02
C ALA A 285 32.34 -17.02 40.44
N THR A 286 32.79 -15.77 40.66
CA THR A 286 32.68 -15.09 41.96
C THR A 286 31.24 -14.68 42.28
N THR A 287 30.96 -14.57 43.58
CA THR A 287 29.70 -14.05 44.14
C THR A 287 29.89 -12.73 44.88
N ASP A 288 31.09 -12.13 44.83
CA ASP A 288 31.34 -10.82 45.40
C ASP A 288 30.72 -9.73 44.50
N PRO A 289 29.80 -8.88 44.99
CA PRO A 289 29.11 -7.87 44.17
C PRO A 289 30.03 -6.88 43.45
N ASP A 290 31.23 -6.60 43.99
CA ASP A 290 32.15 -5.62 43.41
C ASP A 290 33.04 -6.24 42.31
N ASP A 291 33.27 -7.56 42.33
CA ASP A 291 34.08 -8.29 41.34
C ASP A 291 33.25 -9.10 40.31
N GLN A 292 31.99 -9.43 40.60
CA GLN A 292 31.13 -10.30 39.79
C GLN A 292 30.78 -9.72 38.41
N MET A 293 30.83 -10.57 37.37
CA MET A 293 30.41 -10.25 36.00
C MET A 293 29.37 -11.27 35.48
N PRO A 294 28.25 -10.84 34.86
CA PRO A 294 27.77 -9.45 34.78
C PRO A 294 27.50 -8.85 36.16
N PRO A 295 27.74 -7.53 36.34
CA PRO A 295 27.61 -6.89 37.64
C PRO A 295 26.12 -6.78 38.05
N PRO A 296 25.79 -6.76 39.35
CA PRO A 296 24.39 -6.84 39.80
C PRO A 296 23.46 -5.73 39.30
N ASP A 297 24.02 -4.55 38.97
CA ASP A 297 23.32 -3.39 38.41
C ASP A 297 22.99 -3.53 36.92
N SER A 298 23.62 -4.46 36.20
CA SER A 298 23.28 -4.79 34.81
C SER A 298 21.94 -5.53 34.68
N HIS A 299 21.40 -6.02 35.79
CA HIS A 299 20.25 -6.95 35.88
C HIS A 299 20.42 -8.29 35.12
N LYS A 300 21.58 -8.55 34.50
CA LYS A 300 21.89 -9.82 33.83
C LYS A 300 22.56 -10.79 34.80
N ARG A 301 22.36 -12.10 34.60
CA ARG A 301 22.92 -13.16 35.47
C ARG A 301 23.21 -14.42 34.66
N LEU A 302 24.43 -14.95 34.79
CA LEU A 302 24.78 -16.26 34.26
C LEU A 302 24.21 -17.37 35.14
N THR A 303 23.60 -18.38 34.52
CA THR A 303 23.15 -19.58 35.22
C THR A 303 24.32 -20.52 35.53
N PRO A 304 24.22 -21.40 36.55
CA PRO A 304 25.25 -22.39 36.84
C PRO A 304 25.59 -23.30 35.65
N ALA A 305 24.62 -23.58 34.76
CA ALA A 305 24.84 -24.34 33.53
C ALA A 305 25.71 -23.56 32.52
N GLN A 306 25.45 -22.26 32.34
CA GLN A 306 26.24 -21.40 31.46
C GLN A 306 27.69 -21.23 31.96
N ILE A 307 27.88 -21.08 33.29
CA ILE A 307 29.22 -21.05 33.89
C ILE A 307 29.96 -22.39 33.69
N ALA A 308 29.24 -23.52 33.76
CA ALA A 308 29.81 -24.84 33.48
C ALA A 308 30.24 -25.01 31.99
N LEU A 309 29.48 -24.46 31.04
CA LEU A 309 29.85 -24.44 29.62
C LEU A 309 31.14 -23.64 29.38
N PHE A 310 31.24 -22.42 29.92
CA PHE A 310 32.49 -21.64 29.87
C PHE A 310 33.67 -22.41 30.49
N ARG A 311 33.45 -23.03 31.66
CA ARG A 311 34.48 -23.82 32.34
C ARG A 311 35.00 -24.96 31.45
N GLN A 312 34.11 -25.71 30.81
CA GLN A 312 34.48 -26.82 29.94
C GLN A 312 35.18 -26.33 28.67
N TRP A 313 34.67 -25.28 28.03
CA TRP A 313 35.27 -24.70 26.83
C TRP A 313 36.70 -24.20 27.05
N ILE A 314 36.97 -23.51 28.16
CA ILE A 314 38.33 -23.04 28.51
C ILE A 314 39.27 -24.25 28.70
N LEU A 315 38.84 -25.29 29.43
CA LEU A 315 39.60 -26.53 29.61
C LEU A 315 39.80 -27.33 28.29
N GLU A 316 38.88 -27.21 27.33
CA GLU A 316 38.97 -27.79 25.98
C GLU A 316 39.84 -26.95 25.01
N GLY A 317 40.53 -25.92 25.53
CA GLY A 317 41.49 -25.09 24.80
C GLY A 317 40.93 -23.76 24.27
N ALA A 318 39.74 -23.34 24.72
CA ALA A 318 39.08 -22.10 24.30
C ALA A 318 39.02 -21.92 22.76
N GLU A 319 38.72 -22.99 22.02
CA GLU A 319 38.69 -22.94 20.55
C GLU A 319 37.61 -21.97 20.07
N TRP A 320 38.02 -20.98 19.28
CA TRP A 320 37.19 -19.85 18.88
C TRP A 320 36.79 -19.97 17.41
N GLU A 321 35.49 -19.87 17.15
CA GLU A 321 34.91 -19.96 15.81
C GLU A 321 34.49 -18.57 15.30
N GLU A 322 34.76 -18.27 14.04
CA GLU A 322 34.13 -17.14 13.33
C GLU A 322 32.61 -17.36 13.23
N HIS A 323 31.82 -16.29 13.08
CA HIS A 323 30.37 -16.43 13.12
C HIS A 323 29.86 -17.21 11.90
N TRP A 324 29.06 -18.25 12.13
CA TRP A 324 28.56 -19.17 11.09
C TRP A 324 27.95 -18.43 9.88
N ALA A 325 27.27 -17.31 10.12
CA ALA A 325 26.62 -16.51 9.08
C ALA A 325 27.60 -15.67 8.22
N PHE A 326 28.80 -15.38 8.72
CA PHE A 326 29.80 -14.53 8.05
C PHE A 326 30.89 -15.36 7.34
N VAL A 327 31.04 -16.65 7.68
CA VAL A 327 31.84 -17.61 6.90
C VAL A 327 31.05 -18.06 5.68
N ALA A 328 31.66 -18.16 4.50
CA ALA A 328 30.98 -18.62 3.28
C ALA A 328 30.40 -20.04 3.42
N PRO A 329 29.23 -20.34 2.82
CA PRO A 329 28.56 -21.63 2.99
C PRO A 329 29.36 -22.79 2.38
N SER A 330 29.43 -23.91 3.11
CA SER A 330 30.15 -25.11 2.66
C SER A 330 29.30 -26.03 1.79
N LYS A 331 29.87 -26.59 0.71
CA LYS A 331 29.29 -27.74 -0.04
C LYS A 331 29.47 -29.04 0.74
N ASP A 332 28.92 -29.07 1.95
CA ASP A 332 28.94 -30.22 2.84
C ASP A 332 28.13 -31.36 2.21
N ALA A 333 28.69 -32.57 2.16
CA ALA A 333 27.99 -33.70 1.55
C ALA A 333 26.78 -34.11 2.41
N PRO A 334 25.60 -34.40 1.82
CA PRO A 334 24.44 -34.91 2.54
C PRO A 334 24.79 -36.14 3.39
N PRO A 335 24.23 -36.27 4.62
CA PRO A 335 24.53 -37.39 5.51
C PRO A 335 24.31 -38.75 4.83
N ALA A 336 25.22 -39.70 5.08
CA ALA A 336 25.15 -41.06 4.55
C ALA A 336 24.06 -41.89 5.28
N ILE A 337 22.80 -41.49 5.10
CA ILE A 337 21.61 -42.12 5.64
C ILE A 337 20.88 -42.86 4.51
N GLU A 338 20.76 -44.18 4.66
CA GLU A 338 19.85 -45.01 3.89
C GLU A 338 18.57 -45.23 4.72
N SER A 339 17.40 -45.01 4.09
CA SER A 339 16.07 -45.16 4.69
C SER A 339 15.01 -45.06 3.60
N ASP A 340 13.99 -45.94 3.61
CA ASP A 340 12.88 -45.91 2.64
C ASP A 340 12.01 -44.64 2.73
N TRP A 341 12.15 -43.85 3.80
CA TRP A 341 11.48 -42.55 3.98
C TRP A 341 12.16 -41.41 3.20
N VAL A 342 13.44 -41.53 2.87
CA VAL A 342 14.22 -40.45 2.21
C VAL A 342 13.83 -40.33 0.74
N ARG A 343 13.29 -39.17 0.33
CA ARG A 343 12.93 -38.87 -1.06
C ARG A 343 13.98 -38.02 -1.77
N ASN A 344 14.64 -37.10 -1.07
CA ASN A 344 15.78 -36.32 -1.59
C ASN A 344 16.83 -36.02 -0.50
N ASP A 345 17.85 -35.23 -0.84
CA ASP A 345 18.98 -34.97 0.08
C ASP A 345 18.60 -34.13 1.31
N ILE A 346 17.53 -33.31 1.25
CA ILE A 346 16.98 -32.59 2.41
C ILE A 346 16.62 -33.58 3.51
N ASP A 347 15.91 -34.65 3.16
CA ASP A 347 15.42 -35.68 4.09
C ASP A 347 16.57 -36.36 4.85
N LYS A 348 17.78 -36.44 4.27
CA LYS A 348 18.96 -37.03 4.92
C LYS A 348 19.45 -36.18 6.09
N PHE A 349 19.41 -34.85 5.96
CA PHE A 349 19.73 -33.93 7.06
C PHE A 349 18.70 -34.01 8.19
N ILE A 350 17.40 -34.09 7.85
CA ILE A 350 16.32 -34.18 8.83
C ILE A 350 16.36 -35.52 9.58
N VAL A 351 16.46 -36.66 8.87
CA VAL A 351 16.55 -37.98 9.51
C VAL A 351 17.83 -38.12 10.35
N ALA A 352 18.94 -37.48 9.97
CA ALA A 352 20.13 -37.42 10.81
C ALA A 352 19.86 -36.68 12.13
N ARG A 353 19.26 -35.48 12.07
CA ARG A 353 18.94 -34.68 13.26
C ARG A 353 17.91 -35.34 14.17
N LEU A 354 16.86 -35.95 13.60
CA LEU A 354 15.85 -36.68 14.35
C LEU A 354 16.45 -37.90 15.08
N LYS A 355 17.38 -38.63 14.44
CA LYS A 355 18.10 -39.75 15.07
C LYS A 355 19.02 -39.33 16.22
N GLU A 356 19.66 -38.15 16.17
CA GLU A 356 20.40 -37.58 17.31
C GLU A 356 19.47 -37.33 18.51
N GLU A 357 18.25 -36.85 18.24
CA GLU A 357 17.22 -36.59 19.24
C GLU A 357 16.45 -37.87 19.67
N GLY A 358 16.68 -39.01 19.03
CA GLY A 358 15.88 -40.22 19.29
C GLY A 358 14.39 -40.00 18.99
N LEU A 359 14.08 -39.31 17.89
CA LEU A 359 12.75 -39.16 17.31
C LEU A 359 12.72 -39.85 15.93
N ASP A 360 11.54 -40.34 15.55
CA ASP A 360 11.25 -40.76 14.19
C ASP A 360 10.44 -39.66 13.46
N PRO A 361 10.58 -39.52 12.13
CA PRO A 361 9.73 -38.63 11.35
C PRO A 361 8.29 -39.16 11.28
N SER A 362 7.35 -38.25 11.01
CA SER A 362 5.94 -38.61 10.84
C SER A 362 5.70 -39.40 9.54
N GLU A 363 4.61 -40.18 9.54
CA GLU A 363 4.00 -40.77 8.34
C GLU A 363 3.70 -39.69 7.28
N GLU A 364 3.65 -40.06 6.00
CA GLU A 364 3.25 -39.13 4.95
C GLU A 364 1.77 -38.72 5.12
N ALA A 365 1.43 -37.47 4.79
CA ALA A 365 0.06 -36.99 4.82
C ALA A 365 -0.80 -37.69 3.75
N ASP A 366 -2.11 -37.74 3.96
CA ASP A 366 -3.04 -38.29 2.99
C ASP A 366 -3.12 -37.42 1.71
N ARG A 367 -3.66 -37.98 0.63
CA ARG A 367 -3.68 -37.31 -0.68
C ARG A 367 -4.54 -36.03 -0.72
N TYR A 368 -5.59 -35.91 0.10
CA TYR A 368 -6.39 -34.68 0.19
C TYR A 368 -5.60 -33.57 0.89
N THR A 369 -4.95 -33.90 2.01
CA THR A 369 -4.01 -32.99 2.69
C THR A 369 -2.88 -32.54 1.76
N LEU A 370 -2.24 -33.47 1.03
CA LEU A 370 -1.13 -33.17 0.14
C LEU A 370 -1.48 -32.18 -0.98
N ILE A 371 -2.62 -32.36 -1.68
CA ILE A 371 -3.03 -31.40 -2.72
C ILE A 371 -3.43 -30.06 -2.12
N ARG A 372 -4.26 -30.02 -1.06
CA ARG A 372 -4.66 -28.76 -0.43
C ARG A 372 -3.44 -27.98 0.05
N ARG A 373 -2.48 -28.65 0.70
CA ARG A 373 -1.24 -28.03 1.16
C ARG A 373 -0.42 -27.48 0.00
N ALA A 374 -0.20 -28.26 -1.06
CA ALA A 374 0.61 -27.85 -2.21
C ALA A 374 0.00 -26.68 -3.00
N THR A 375 -1.31 -26.72 -3.29
CA THR A 375 -1.98 -25.65 -4.05
C THR A 375 -2.03 -24.34 -3.26
N LEU A 376 -2.28 -24.39 -1.94
CA LEU A 376 -2.22 -23.21 -1.07
C LEU A 376 -0.82 -22.60 -1.03
N ASP A 377 0.23 -23.39 -0.82
CA ASP A 377 1.61 -22.90 -0.72
C ASP A 377 2.15 -22.29 -2.02
N LEU A 378 1.79 -22.87 -3.17
CA LEU A 378 2.28 -22.39 -4.46
C LEU A 378 1.43 -21.25 -5.00
N THR A 379 0.10 -21.27 -4.84
CA THR A 379 -0.81 -20.32 -5.53
C THR A 379 -1.62 -19.42 -4.61
N GLY A 380 -1.69 -19.70 -3.30
CA GLY A 380 -2.55 -19.00 -2.36
C GLY A 380 -4.05 -19.23 -2.57
N LEU A 381 -4.42 -20.31 -3.27
CA LEU A 381 -5.80 -20.66 -3.59
C LEU A 381 -6.08 -22.13 -3.20
N PRO A 382 -7.34 -22.50 -2.94
CA PRO A 382 -7.72 -23.91 -2.78
C PRO A 382 -7.70 -24.63 -4.14
N PRO A 383 -7.44 -25.95 -4.18
CA PRO A 383 -7.66 -26.74 -5.39
C PRO A 383 -9.17 -26.89 -5.68
N THR A 384 -9.53 -27.10 -6.95
CA THR A 384 -10.93 -27.40 -7.32
C THR A 384 -11.30 -28.85 -6.96
N PRO A 385 -12.60 -29.20 -6.81
CA PRO A 385 -13.02 -30.57 -6.54
C PRO A 385 -12.57 -31.57 -7.62
N GLU A 386 -12.45 -31.11 -8.87
CA GLU A 386 -11.99 -31.90 -10.01
C GLU A 386 -10.48 -32.16 -9.93
N GLU A 387 -9.68 -31.17 -9.54
CA GLU A 387 -8.24 -31.33 -9.29
C GLU A 387 -7.99 -32.29 -8.11
N VAL A 388 -8.77 -32.15 -7.03
CA VAL A 388 -8.73 -33.04 -5.87
C VAL A 388 -9.05 -34.48 -6.30
N LEU A 389 -10.14 -34.69 -7.02
CA LEU A 389 -10.54 -36.03 -7.47
C LEU A 389 -9.50 -36.66 -8.42
N ALA A 390 -8.96 -35.87 -9.36
CA ALA A 390 -7.92 -36.34 -10.28
C ALA A 390 -6.65 -36.74 -9.52
N PHE A 391 -6.14 -35.88 -8.63
CA PHE A 391 -4.93 -36.17 -7.86
C PHE A 391 -5.12 -37.32 -6.86
N VAL A 392 -6.28 -37.44 -6.21
CA VAL A 392 -6.53 -38.52 -5.24
C VAL A 392 -6.69 -39.88 -5.92
N SER A 393 -7.16 -39.90 -7.18
CA SER A 393 -7.38 -41.14 -7.96
C SER A 393 -6.13 -41.67 -8.68
N ASP A 394 -5.10 -40.84 -8.88
CA ASP A 394 -3.84 -41.23 -9.54
C ASP A 394 -2.83 -41.78 -8.51
N ASP A 395 -2.76 -43.09 -8.35
CA ASP A 395 -1.84 -43.75 -7.41
C ASP A 395 -0.38 -43.82 -7.90
N SER A 396 -0.05 -43.24 -9.05
CA SER A 396 1.32 -43.25 -9.59
C SER A 396 2.31 -42.43 -8.73
N PRO A 397 3.61 -42.78 -8.73
CA PRO A 397 4.64 -42.01 -8.03
C PRO A 397 4.85 -40.60 -8.62
N GLU A 398 4.51 -40.42 -9.90
CA GLU A 398 4.70 -39.16 -10.64
C GLU A 398 3.57 -38.15 -10.42
N ALA A 399 2.41 -38.58 -9.89
CA ALA A 399 1.25 -37.73 -9.64
C ALA A 399 1.56 -36.49 -8.80
N TYR A 400 2.44 -36.61 -7.80
CA TYR A 400 2.83 -35.51 -6.93
C TYR A 400 3.88 -34.58 -7.56
N PRO A 401 4.98 -35.07 -8.17
CA PRO A 401 5.84 -34.25 -9.04
C PRO A 401 5.07 -33.44 -10.08
N GLN A 402 4.17 -34.07 -10.84
CA GLN A 402 3.38 -33.40 -11.88
C GLN A 402 2.42 -32.35 -11.30
N LEU A 403 1.87 -32.58 -10.10
CA LEU A 403 1.10 -31.56 -9.37
C LEU A 403 1.97 -30.34 -9.03
N ILE A 404 3.18 -30.53 -8.50
CA ILE A 404 4.09 -29.43 -8.14
C ILE A 404 4.51 -28.64 -9.39
N ASP A 405 4.88 -29.32 -10.48
CA ASP A 405 5.27 -28.68 -11.74
C ASP A 405 4.14 -27.82 -12.31
N ARG A 406 2.92 -28.38 -12.42
CA ARG A 406 1.72 -27.68 -12.88
C ARG A 406 1.36 -26.45 -12.03
N LEU A 407 1.63 -26.49 -10.73
CA LEU A 407 1.39 -25.38 -9.81
C LEU A 407 2.47 -24.29 -9.93
N LEU A 408 3.73 -24.66 -10.20
CA LEU A 408 4.84 -23.73 -10.48
C LEU A 408 4.70 -23.04 -11.86
N GLU A 409 4.01 -23.65 -12.81
CA GLU A 409 3.64 -23.06 -14.11
C GLU A 409 2.44 -22.09 -14.02
N SER A 410 1.63 -22.16 -12.97
CA SER A 410 0.44 -21.31 -12.80
C SER A 410 0.79 -19.84 -12.57
N LYS A 411 0.11 -18.91 -13.26
CA LYS A 411 0.29 -17.46 -13.04
C LYS A 411 0.00 -17.01 -11.60
N ALA A 412 -0.82 -17.77 -10.88
CA ALA A 412 -1.13 -17.53 -9.48
C ALA A 412 0.07 -17.75 -8.54
N TYR A 413 1.13 -18.42 -9.00
CA TYR A 413 2.40 -18.53 -8.30
C TYR A 413 3.06 -17.16 -8.14
N GLY A 414 3.30 -16.43 -9.23
CA GLY A 414 3.97 -15.13 -9.16
C GLY A 414 3.24 -14.12 -8.27
N GLU A 415 1.91 -14.14 -8.28
CA GLU A 415 1.08 -13.35 -7.36
C GLU A 415 1.31 -13.75 -5.89
N HIS A 416 1.24 -15.05 -5.58
CA HIS A 416 1.36 -15.54 -4.21
C HIS A 416 2.79 -15.41 -3.64
N ARG A 417 3.82 -15.49 -4.49
CA ARG A 417 5.21 -15.19 -4.12
C ARG A 417 5.42 -13.70 -3.93
N ALA A 418 4.91 -12.86 -4.85
CA ALA A 418 5.12 -11.41 -4.83
C ALA A 418 4.68 -10.76 -3.52
N ARG A 419 3.57 -11.19 -2.91
CA ARG A 419 3.04 -10.57 -1.66
C ARG A 419 4.09 -10.49 -0.53
N TYR A 420 4.91 -11.53 -0.35
CA TYR A 420 5.97 -11.56 0.65
C TYR A 420 7.11 -10.59 0.31
N TRP A 421 7.50 -10.54 -0.97
CA TRP A 421 8.51 -9.59 -1.45
C TRP A 421 8.04 -8.14 -1.33
N LEU A 422 6.74 -7.89 -1.51
CA LEU A 422 6.11 -6.57 -1.40
C LEU A 422 6.01 -6.10 0.07
N ASP A 423 5.96 -7.02 1.04
CA ASP A 423 6.14 -6.72 2.47
C ASP A 423 7.58 -6.26 2.76
N ALA A 424 8.57 -7.00 2.26
CA ALA A 424 9.99 -6.67 2.40
C ALA A 424 10.33 -5.32 1.73
N ALA A 425 9.78 -5.09 0.54
CA ALA A 425 9.97 -3.86 -0.24
C ALA A 425 9.21 -2.64 0.32
N ARG A 426 8.32 -2.76 1.31
CA ARG A 426 7.41 -1.68 1.76
C ARG A 426 6.46 -1.18 0.66
N TYR A 427 5.95 -2.05 -0.22
CA TYR A 427 4.99 -1.63 -1.26
C TYR A 427 3.70 -1.08 -0.64
N GLY A 428 3.29 0.10 -1.10
CA GLY A 428 2.00 0.71 -0.80
C GLY A 428 1.66 1.77 -1.84
N ASP A 429 0.37 1.89 -2.16
CA ASP A 429 -0.18 2.74 -3.21
C ASP A 429 -0.24 4.24 -2.83
N THR A 430 0.21 4.58 -1.62
CA THR A 430 0.27 5.95 -1.09
C THR A 430 1.66 6.31 -0.59
N HIS A 431 1.92 7.62 -0.39
CA HIS A 431 3.22 8.15 0.04
C HIS A 431 3.57 7.90 1.52
N GLY A 432 2.57 7.88 2.40
CA GLY A 432 2.72 7.77 3.85
C GLY A 432 2.69 9.12 4.59
N LEU A 433 2.99 9.06 5.90
CA LEU A 433 3.07 10.20 6.81
C LEU A 433 1.83 11.11 6.74
N HIS A 434 2.02 12.44 6.75
CA HIS A 434 0.98 13.41 7.07
C HIS A 434 -0.20 13.43 6.08
N LEU A 435 0.07 13.51 4.78
CA LEU A 435 -1.00 13.64 3.77
C LEU A 435 -1.39 12.30 3.13
N ASP A 436 -0.51 11.30 3.17
CA ASP A 436 -0.72 9.93 2.66
C ASP A 436 -1.45 9.86 1.29
N ASN A 437 -1.06 10.76 0.39
CA ASN A 437 -1.66 10.88 -0.95
C ASN A 437 -1.31 9.68 -1.84
N TYR A 438 -2.19 9.41 -2.80
CA TYR A 438 -2.00 8.38 -3.81
C TYR A 438 -0.76 8.62 -4.69
N ARG A 439 -0.06 7.54 -5.07
CA ARG A 439 1.10 7.54 -5.96
C ARG A 439 1.07 6.40 -6.97
N GLU A 440 1.47 6.67 -8.20
CA GLU A 440 1.45 5.67 -9.27
C GLU A 440 2.68 4.74 -9.18
N ILE A 441 2.54 3.62 -8.46
CA ILE A 441 3.65 2.65 -8.25
C ILE A 441 3.25 1.18 -8.54
N TRP A 442 1.99 0.92 -8.88
CA TRP A 442 1.51 -0.44 -9.18
C TRP A 442 2.23 -1.18 -10.34
N PRO A 443 2.84 -0.53 -11.36
CA PRO A 443 3.63 -1.26 -12.36
C PRO A 443 4.85 -1.99 -11.77
N TYR A 444 5.45 -1.49 -10.68
CA TYR A 444 6.52 -2.21 -9.98
C TYR A 444 6.00 -3.48 -9.29
N ARG A 445 4.80 -3.46 -8.70
CA ARG A 445 4.16 -4.67 -8.16
C ARG A 445 3.97 -5.73 -9.25
N ASP A 446 3.52 -5.31 -10.42
CA ASP A 446 3.29 -6.21 -11.56
C ASP A 446 4.59 -6.75 -12.15
N TRP A 447 5.66 -5.94 -12.17
CA TRP A 447 7.01 -6.42 -12.47
C TRP A 447 7.46 -7.52 -11.50
N VAL A 448 7.25 -7.38 -10.18
CA VAL A 448 7.58 -8.44 -9.20
C VAL A 448 6.77 -9.72 -9.49
N ILE A 449 5.47 -9.61 -9.76
CA ILE A 449 4.59 -10.75 -10.12
C ILE A 449 5.12 -11.46 -11.38
N ASN A 450 5.50 -10.69 -12.41
CA ASN A 450 6.01 -11.20 -13.68
C ASN A 450 7.39 -11.84 -13.52
N ALA A 451 8.30 -11.26 -12.71
CA ALA A 451 9.62 -11.81 -12.43
C ALA A 451 9.55 -13.21 -11.77
N TYR A 452 8.69 -13.39 -10.76
CA TYR A 452 8.46 -14.71 -10.18
C TYR A 452 7.81 -15.68 -11.19
N ASN A 453 6.82 -15.24 -11.96
CA ASN A 453 6.16 -16.09 -12.96
C ASN A 453 7.12 -16.55 -14.07
N ALA A 454 8.00 -15.67 -14.54
CA ALA A 454 9.05 -15.95 -15.53
C ALA A 454 10.24 -16.74 -14.95
N ASN A 455 10.31 -16.91 -13.62
CA ASN A 455 11.47 -17.47 -12.91
C ASN A 455 12.77 -16.70 -13.20
N LEU A 456 12.71 -15.36 -13.17
CA LEU A 456 13.90 -14.52 -13.29
C LEU A 456 14.91 -14.91 -12.18
N PRO A 457 16.14 -15.31 -12.52
CA PRO A 457 17.16 -15.69 -11.53
C PRO A 457 17.36 -14.64 -10.44
N PHE A 458 17.53 -15.09 -9.19
CA PHE A 458 17.52 -14.17 -8.02
C PHE A 458 18.68 -13.15 -8.04
N ASP A 459 19.79 -13.45 -8.69
CA ASP A 459 20.87 -12.48 -8.95
C ASP A 459 20.40 -11.35 -9.87
N GLN A 460 19.74 -11.67 -10.98
CA GLN A 460 19.19 -10.70 -11.92
C GLN A 460 18.03 -9.91 -11.29
N PHE A 461 17.14 -10.59 -10.56
CA PHE A 461 16.07 -9.96 -9.78
C PHE A 461 16.62 -8.97 -8.74
N THR A 462 17.77 -9.26 -8.13
CA THR A 462 18.47 -8.36 -7.19
C THR A 462 19.10 -7.17 -7.92
N ILE A 463 19.86 -7.42 -9.00
CA ILE A 463 20.58 -6.41 -9.77
C ILE A 463 19.62 -5.38 -10.36
N GLN A 464 18.50 -5.82 -10.95
CA GLN A 464 17.53 -4.92 -11.57
C GLN A 464 16.82 -4.03 -10.53
N GLN A 465 16.50 -4.56 -9.34
CA GLN A 465 15.84 -3.77 -8.30
C GLN A 465 16.76 -2.75 -7.63
N LEU A 466 18.01 -3.12 -7.35
CA LEU A 466 18.95 -2.21 -6.71
C LEU A 466 19.58 -1.22 -7.69
N ALA A 467 19.77 -1.59 -8.95
CA ALA A 467 20.64 -0.89 -9.89
C ALA A 467 20.22 -1.00 -11.38
N GLY A 468 18.96 -1.31 -11.69
CA GLY A 468 18.48 -1.43 -13.07
C GLY A 468 18.70 -0.17 -13.92
N ASP A 469 18.64 1.02 -13.31
CA ASP A 469 18.93 2.32 -13.95
C ASP A 469 20.41 2.56 -14.28
N LEU A 470 21.31 1.73 -13.72
CA LEU A 470 22.76 1.77 -13.93
C LEU A 470 23.26 0.70 -14.91
N MET A 471 22.37 -0.16 -15.44
CA MET A 471 22.75 -1.16 -16.42
C MET A 471 23.19 -0.49 -17.74
N PRO A 472 24.11 -1.07 -18.54
CA PRO A 472 24.72 -0.36 -19.69
C PRO A 472 23.75 0.12 -20.77
N THR A 473 22.62 -0.57 -20.94
CA THR A 473 21.51 -0.22 -21.83
C THR A 473 20.21 -0.68 -21.16
N PRO A 474 19.62 0.11 -20.24
CA PRO A 474 18.49 -0.34 -19.44
C PRO A 474 17.21 -0.33 -20.27
N ASN A 475 16.43 -1.42 -20.20
CA ASN A 475 15.10 -1.48 -20.81
C ASN A 475 14.01 -1.01 -19.83
N GLN A 476 12.76 -0.90 -20.30
CA GLN A 476 11.62 -0.49 -19.48
C GLN A 476 11.51 -1.30 -18.17
N ASP A 477 11.52 -2.63 -18.25
CA ASP A 477 11.37 -3.50 -17.06
C ASP A 477 12.50 -3.32 -16.04
N GLN A 478 13.74 -3.14 -16.49
CA GLN A 478 14.89 -2.87 -15.62
C GLN A 478 14.75 -1.51 -14.92
N LEU A 479 14.15 -0.51 -15.57
CA LEU A 479 13.82 0.76 -14.92
C LEU A 479 12.65 0.60 -13.94
N VAL A 480 11.59 -0.12 -14.29
CA VAL A 480 10.44 -0.41 -13.40
C VAL A 480 10.89 -1.16 -12.14
N ALA A 481 11.80 -2.13 -12.26
CA ALA A 481 12.36 -2.89 -11.14
C ALA A 481 12.93 -1.99 -10.04
N THR A 482 13.56 -0.88 -10.41
CA THR A 482 14.14 0.09 -9.45
C THR A 482 13.10 0.76 -8.55
N GLY A 483 11.80 0.59 -8.82
CA GLY A 483 10.69 0.96 -7.94
C GLY A 483 10.83 0.39 -6.52
N PHE A 484 11.61 -0.68 -6.30
CA PHE A 484 12.03 -1.12 -4.96
C PHE A 484 12.62 0.04 -4.14
N ASN A 485 13.55 0.81 -4.71
CA ASN A 485 14.18 1.95 -4.05
C ASN A 485 13.22 3.13 -3.81
N ARG A 486 12.07 3.17 -4.51
CA ARG A 486 11.01 4.18 -4.37
C ARG A 486 9.83 3.71 -3.53
N CYS A 487 9.82 2.46 -3.08
CA CYS A 487 8.77 1.97 -2.21
C CYS A 487 8.84 2.56 -0.80
N ASN A 488 9.95 3.21 -0.42
CA ASN A 488 10.08 3.98 0.82
C ASN A 488 8.94 5.00 1.02
N VAL A 489 8.71 5.34 2.28
CA VAL A 489 7.77 6.39 2.70
C VAL A 489 8.34 7.77 2.39
N THR A 490 7.51 8.72 1.96
CA THR A 490 7.90 10.10 1.62
C THR A 490 7.00 11.13 2.32
N THR A 491 7.32 12.42 2.19
CA THR A 491 6.48 13.52 2.71
C THR A 491 6.40 14.72 1.76
N SER A 492 5.35 15.51 1.93
CA SER A 492 5.31 16.93 1.53
C SER A 492 4.64 17.80 2.62
N GLU A 493 4.87 17.45 3.89
CA GLU A 493 4.38 18.17 5.07
C GLU A 493 4.95 19.60 5.20
N GLY A 494 4.11 20.53 5.67
CA GLY A 494 4.50 21.92 5.85
C GLY A 494 5.48 22.11 7.02
N GLY A 495 6.73 22.45 6.70
CA GLY A 495 7.79 22.65 7.69
C GLY A 495 8.83 21.52 7.75
N ALA A 496 8.63 20.43 7.00
CA ALA A 496 9.65 19.41 6.81
C ALA A 496 10.87 19.96 6.03
N ILE A 497 12.06 19.44 6.36
CA ILE A 497 13.34 19.90 5.81
C ILE A 497 13.82 18.88 4.77
N ALA A 498 14.03 19.32 3.53
CA ALA A 498 14.29 18.42 2.40
C ALA A 498 15.58 17.61 2.59
N GLU A 499 16.61 18.23 3.17
CA GLU A 499 17.91 17.62 3.50
C GLU A 499 17.76 16.51 4.54
N GLU A 500 16.93 16.70 5.57
CA GLU A 500 16.63 15.68 6.58
C GLU A 500 15.93 14.48 5.93
N PHE A 501 14.95 14.72 5.05
CA PHE A 501 14.22 13.63 4.40
C PHE A 501 15.07 12.87 3.38
N LEU A 502 16.01 13.52 2.67
CA LEU A 502 17.01 12.82 1.86
C LEU A 502 17.87 11.85 2.70
N VAL A 503 18.32 12.29 3.89
CA VAL A 503 19.02 11.40 4.84
C VAL A 503 18.12 10.26 5.30
N ARG A 504 16.87 10.52 5.69
CA ARG A 504 15.90 9.49 6.09
C ARG A 504 15.67 8.45 4.98
N TYR A 505 15.57 8.86 3.72
CA TYR A 505 15.38 7.94 2.58
C TYR A 505 16.62 7.07 2.30
N ALA A 506 17.84 7.62 2.44
CA ALA A 506 19.07 6.84 2.28
C ALA A 506 19.32 5.89 3.47
N VAL A 507 18.92 6.26 4.70
CA VAL A 507 18.86 5.36 5.87
C VAL A 507 17.91 4.19 5.63
N ASP A 508 16.66 4.47 5.22
CA ASP A 508 15.65 3.43 4.95
C ASP A 508 16.14 2.41 3.91
N ARG A 509 16.77 2.88 2.82
CA ARG A 509 17.35 2.02 1.79
C ARG A 509 18.52 1.19 2.31
N ALA A 510 19.49 1.79 2.99
CA ALA A 510 20.65 1.07 3.52
C ALA A 510 20.26 0.00 4.55
N ALA A 511 19.40 0.35 5.51
CA ALA A 511 18.87 -0.58 6.52
C ALA A 511 18.00 -1.67 5.88
N THR A 512 17.19 -1.34 4.87
CA THR A 512 16.41 -2.31 4.10
C THR A 512 17.32 -3.26 3.33
N THR A 513 18.35 -2.77 2.63
CA THR A 513 19.24 -3.65 1.85
C THR A 513 20.01 -4.60 2.76
N ALA A 514 20.41 -4.15 3.96
CA ALA A 514 20.96 -5.02 4.99
C ALA A 514 19.93 -6.05 5.49
N THR A 515 18.70 -5.65 5.81
CA THR A 515 17.67 -6.59 6.26
C THR A 515 17.30 -7.60 5.16
N VAL A 516 17.12 -7.15 3.91
CA VAL A 516 16.59 -7.96 2.81
C VAL A 516 17.66 -8.89 2.21
N TRP A 517 18.88 -8.43 1.92
CA TRP A 517 19.90 -9.30 1.29
C TRP A 517 20.98 -9.79 2.24
N MET A 518 21.13 -9.22 3.43
CA MET A 518 22.14 -9.66 4.42
C MET A 518 21.50 -10.27 5.67
N GLY A 519 20.20 -10.04 5.94
CA GLY A 519 19.55 -10.47 7.17
C GLY A 519 20.15 -9.81 8.41
N LEU A 520 20.59 -8.55 8.32
CA LEU A 520 21.27 -7.84 9.41
C LEU A 520 20.54 -6.56 9.81
N THR A 521 20.45 -6.34 11.12
CA THR A 521 19.76 -5.23 11.82
C THR A 521 20.53 -3.91 11.80
N ALA A 522 21.20 -3.61 10.68
CA ALA A 522 22.20 -2.55 10.52
C ALA A 522 21.70 -1.13 10.86
N GLY A 523 20.39 -0.87 10.96
CA GLY A 523 19.83 0.45 11.27
C GLY A 523 20.33 1.06 12.59
N CYS A 524 20.68 0.25 13.61
CA CYS A 524 21.25 0.80 14.84
C CYS A 524 22.64 1.45 14.63
N ALA A 525 23.35 1.07 13.55
CA ALA A 525 24.64 1.64 13.20
C ALA A 525 24.55 3.06 12.59
N GLN A 526 23.35 3.65 12.46
CA GLN A 526 23.18 5.06 12.09
C GLN A 526 23.78 6.00 13.15
N CYS A 527 23.61 5.70 14.44
CA CYS A 527 23.82 6.67 15.51
C CYS A 527 25.08 6.42 16.36
N HIS A 528 25.63 5.20 16.31
CA HIS A 528 26.83 4.74 17.02
C HIS A 528 27.32 3.43 16.35
N ASN A 529 28.42 2.83 16.82
CA ASN A 529 28.79 1.48 16.38
C ASN A 529 27.74 0.46 16.83
N HIS A 530 27.41 -0.53 16.00
CA HIS A 530 26.34 -1.48 16.30
C HIS A 530 26.57 -2.23 17.61
N LYS A 531 25.49 -2.50 18.36
CA LYS A 531 25.60 -2.91 19.78
C LYS A 531 26.15 -4.32 20.01
N TYR A 532 26.02 -5.21 19.02
CA TYR A 532 26.37 -6.63 19.14
C TYR A 532 27.16 -7.13 17.94
N ASP A 533 26.64 -6.92 16.73
CA ASP A 533 27.32 -7.25 15.47
C ASP A 533 28.45 -6.27 15.09
N PRO A 534 29.47 -6.73 14.34
CA PRO A 534 30.67 -5.95 14.02
C PRO A 534 30.47 -4.91 12.90
N ILE A 535 29.35 -4.16 12.93
CA ILE A 535 29.08 -3.05 11.98
C ILE A 535 29.42 -1.73 12.68
N SER A 536 30.47 -1.03 12.25
CA SER A 536 30.76 0.33 12.73
C SER A 536 29.83 1.37 12.11
N GLN A 537 29.76 2.55 12.73
CA GLN A 537 29.03 3.68 12.17
C GLN A 537 29.60 4.08 10.79
N ARG A 538 30.93 3.95 10.59
CA ARG A 538 31.57 4.27 9.31
C ARG A 538 31.08 3.34 8.19
N GLU A 539 31.02 2.04 8.44
CA GLU A 539 30.56 1.04 7.45
C GLU A 539 29.07 1.23 7.11
N PHE A 540 28.25 1.63 8.08
CA PHE A 540 26.87 2.03 7.81
C PHE A 540 26.79 3.23 6.86
N TYR A 541 27.61 4.27 7.07
CA TYR A 541 27.62 5.43 6.17
C TYR A 541 28.24 5.13 4.79
N GLN A 542 29.16 4.17 4.70
CA GLN A 542 29.65 3.64 3.43
C GLN A 542 28.57 2.88 2.64
N LEU A 543 27.67 2.14 3.32
CA LEU A 543 26.50 1.52 2.70
C LEU A 543 25.42 2.55 2.32
N PHE A 544 25.18 3.54 3.17
CA PHE A 544 24.28 4.68 2.91
C PHE A 544 24.70 5.50 1.69
N ALA A 545 26.00 5.68 1.45
CA ALA A 545 26.54 6.46 0.33
C ALA A 545 26.02 6.00 -1.04
N TYR A 546 25.80 4.69 -1.23
CA TYR A 546 25.21 4.13 -2.46
C TYR A 546 23.78 4.65 -2.74
N PHE A 547 23.00 4.92 -1.68
CA PHE A 547 21.59 5.31 -1.78
C PHE A 547 21.35 6.81 -1.65
N ASN A 548 22.38 7.55 -1.23
CA ASN A 548 22.42 9.02 -1.13
C ASN A 548 22.57 9.70 -2.52
N ASN A 549 23.09 8.99 -3.52
CA ASN A 549 23.31 9.55 -4.86
C ASN A 549 22.06 9.47 -5.77
N THR A 550 20.98 10.18 -5.43
CA THR A 550 19.69 10.11 -6.13
C THR A 550 19.24 11.43 -6.76
N THR A 551 18.50 11.39 -7.88
CA THR A 551 17.80 12.56 -8.44
C THR A 551 16.42 12.81 -7.80
N GLN A 552 15.96 11.94 -6.90
CA GLN A 552 14.70 12.13 -6.17
C GLN A 552 14.78 13.39 -5.27
N PRO A 553 13.75 14.26 -5.25
CA PRO A 553 13.67 15.35 -4.27
C PRO A 553 13.38 14.84 -2.85
N GLY A 554 13.83 15.57 -1.84
CA GLY A 554 13.53 15.29 -0.43
C GLY A 554 12.03 15.40 -0.08
N MET A 555 11.27 16.16 -0.88
CA MET A 555 9.83 16.38 -0.74
C MET A 555 9.10 15.83 -1.96
N ASP A 556 8.06 15.01 -1.78
CA ASP A 556 7.30 14.42 -2.90
C ASP A 556 6.37 15.42 -3.61
N GLY A 557 6.13 16.58 -3.01
CA GLY A 557 5.29 17.66 -3.54
C GLY A 557 3.79 17.37 -3.54
N ASN A 558 3.34 16.34 -2.81
CA ASN A 558 2.00 15.77 -2.88
C ASN A 558 1.61 15.24 -4.27
N ALA A 559 2.59 15.04 -5.16
CA ALA A 559 2.37 14.63 -6.53
C ALA A 559 2.21 13.11 -6.66
N LYS A 560 1.18 12.68 -7.40
CA LYS A 560 1.00 11.26 -7.82
C LYS A 560 2.25 10.71 -8.51
N ASP A 561 2.83 11.54 -9.38
CA ASP A 561 3.90 11.19 -10.32
C ASP A 561 5.24 11.82 -9.88
N SER A 562 5.60 11.67 -8.60
CA SER A 562 6.74 12.39 -7.99
C SER A 562 8.09 11.92 -8.56
N PRO A 563 8.92 12.81 -9.15
CA PRO A 563 10.07 12.43 -9.97
C PRO A 563 11.21 11.75 -9.19
N PRO A 564 12.10 11.00 -9.86
CA PRO A 564 12.04 10.62 -11.28
C PRO A 564 10.93 9.58 -11.55
N VAL A 565 10.38 9.61 -12.77
CA VAL A 565 9.32 8.70 -13.23
C VAL A 565 9.52 8.31 -14.70
N ILE A 566 8.94 7.18 -15.10
CA ILE A 566 8.80 6.79 -16.52
C ILE A 566 7.34 6.53 -16.86
N ARG A 567 7.01 6.47 -18.16
CA ARG A 567 5.80 5.80 -18.63
C ARG A 567 6.10 4.33 -18.92
N VAL A 568 5.14 3.47 -18.66
CA VAL A 568 5.20 2.02 -18.89
C VAL A 568 4.24 1.66 -20.02
N PHE A 569 4.77 1.29 -21.17
CA PHE A 569 4.02 0.85 -22.36
C PHE A 569 3.68 -0.64 -22.26
N ALA A 570 2.61 -1.08 -22.91
CA ALA A 570 2.03 -2.40 -22.67
C ALA A 570 2.91 -3.57 -23.17
N ASP A 571 3.73 -3.32 -24.19
CA ASP A 571 4.69 -4.29 -24.74
C ASP A 571 5.87 -3.59 -25.45
N GLU A 572 6.89 -4.37 -25.84
CA GLU A 572 8.06 -3.90 -26.59
C GLU A 572 7.69 -3.25 -27.94
N ALA A 573 6.55 -3.60 -28.54
CA ALA A 573 6.12 -3.04 -29.81
C ALA A 573 5.52 -1.63 -29.64
N GLU A 574 4.82 -1.36 -28.53
CA GLU A 574 4.45 0.00 -28.13
C GLU A 574 5.68 0.84 -27.73
N GLU A 575 6.59 0.31 -26.90
CA GLU A 575 7.84 1.00 -26.50
C GLU A 575 8.70 1.35 -27.74
N LYS A 576 8.85 0.39 -28.67
CA LYS A 576 9.51 0.65 -29.95
C LYS A 576 8.73 1.65 -30.78
N ARG A 577 7.40 1.56 -30.86
CA ARG A 577 6.60 2.46 -31.72
C ARG A 577 6.64 3.91 -31.25
N ILE A 578 6.61 4.18 -29.94
CA ILE A 578 6.79 5.55 -29.43
C ILE A 578 8.22 6.04 -29.64
N THR A 579 9.23 5.16 -29.54
CA THR A 579 10.63 5.49 -29.86
C THR A 579 10.80 5.82 -31.34
N ASP A 580 10.21 5.04 -32.25
CA ASP A 580 10.16 5.31 -33.68
C ASP A 580 9.45 6.65 -33.95
N LEU A 581 8.30 6.93 -33.34
CA LEU A 581 7.55 8.19 -33.48
C LEU A 581 8.36 9.41 -33.00
N ARG A 582 9.05 9.33 -31.86
CA ARG A 582 9.94 10.38 -31.37
C ARG A 582 11.12 10.60 -32.34
N GLY A 583 11.62 9.54 -32.97
CA GLY A 583 12.58 9.60 -34.07
C GLY A 583 12.03 10.25 -35.36
N GLU A 584 10.80 9.92 -35.77
CA GLU A 584 10.08 10.56 -36.88
C GLU A 584 9.92 12.07 -36.62
N LEU A 585 9.50 12.46 -35.41
CA LEU A 585 9.31 13.85 -34.98
C LEU A 585 10.61 14.66 -35.12
N ALA A 586 11.71 14.12 -34.60
CA ALA A 586 13.03 14.75 -34.68
C ALA A 586 13.50 14.92 -36.14
N LYS A 587 13.21 13.95 -37.01
CA LYS A 587 13.52 14.02 -38.46
C LYS A 587 12.67 15.07 -39.17
N VAL A 588 11.37 15.17 -38.90
CA VAL A 588 10.53 16.23 -39.51
C VAL A 588 11.04 17.62 -39.12
N ASP A 589 11.43 17.83 -37.86
CA ASP A 589 12.06 19.08 -37.43
C ASP A 589 13.45 19.33 -38.06
N ALA A 590 14.27 18.29 -38.26
CA ALA A 590 15.65 18.41 -38.73
C ALA A 590 15.82 18.45 -40.25
N GLU A 591 15.05 17.64 -40.98
CA GLU A 591 15.22 17.31 -42.40
C GLU A 591 14.17 17.99 -43.30
N GLN A 592 13.01 18.38 -42.74
CA GLN A 592 11.92 18.99 -43.51
C GLN A 592 11.70 20.47 -43.13
N LEU A 593 11.40 20.75 -41.86
CA LEU A 593 11.09 22.12 -41.40
C LEU A 593 12.32 23.04 -41.43
N LYS A 594 13.43 22.64 -40.80
CA LYS A 594 14.64 23.49 -40.74
C LYS A 594 15.30 23.76 -42.11
N PRO A 595 15.36 22.82 -43.07
CA PRO A 595 15.97 23.09 -44.37
C PRO A 595 15.10 24.00 -45.24
N VAL A 596 13.80 23.71 -45.39
CA VAL A 596 12.88 24.56 -46.17
C VAL A 596 12.84 25.97 -45.59
N ALA A 597 12.79 26.14 -44.26
CA ALA A 597 12.84 27.47 -43.64
C ALA A 597 14.15 28.25 -43.90
N LYS A 598 15.25 27.59 -44.30
CA LYS A 598 16.58 28.20 -44.49
C LYS A 598 17.03 28.23 -45.97
N ALA A 599 16.30 27.63 -46.89
CA ALA A 599 16.72 27.49 -48.28
C ALA A 599 16.83 28.86 -48.99
N PRO A 600 17.89 29.13 -49.78
CA PRO A 600 18.05 30.39 -50.50
C PRO A 600 16.89 30.72 -51.45
N GLU A 601 16.33 29.70 -52.10
CA GLU A 601 15.16 29.78 -52.97
C GLU A 601 13.89 30.16 -52.19
N THR A 602 13.74 29.70 -50.96
CA THR A 602 12.62 30.06 -50.07
C THR A 602 12.76 31.50 -49.57
N GLU A 603 13.99 32.00 -49.35
CA GLU A 603 14.22 33.43 -49.11
C GLU A 603 13.90 34.26 -50.36
N ALA A 604 14.37 33.87 -51.53
CA ALA A 604 14.06 34.56 -52.78
C ALA A 604 12.54 34.60 -53.07
N ALA A 605 11.84 33.50 -52.83
CA ALA A 605 10.38 33.42 -52.95
C ALA A 605 9.65 34.27 -51.90
N PHE A 606 10.15 34.34 -50.65
CA PHE A 606 9.62 35.25 -49.64
C PHE A 606 9.77 36.72 -50.06
N GLN A 607 10.96 37.13 -50.53
CA GLN A 607 11.20 38.50 -50.99
C GLN A 607 10.35 38.84 -52.23
N ALA A 608 10.19 37.90 -53.17
CA ALA A 608 9.32 38.06 -54.33
C ALA A 608 7.84 38.19 -53.94
N TRP A 609 7.37 37.47 -52.92
CA TRP A 609 6.04 37.66 -52.33
C TRP A 609 5.92 39.01 -51.60
N LEU A 610 6.94 39.40 -50.84
CA LEU A 610 6.99 40.62 -50.03
C LEU A 610 6.95 41.91 -50.87
N ALA A 611 7.39 41.82 -52.13
CA ALA A 611 7.31 42.87 -53.14
C ALA A 611 5.94 43.02 -53.80
N LYS A 612 5.03 42.03 -53.71
CA LYS A 612 3.72 42.10 -54.37
C LYS A 612 2.83 43.21 -53.79
N ALA A 613 2.03 43.86 -54.63
CA ALA A 613 1.10 44.91 -54.21
C ALA A 613 -0.12 44.37 -53.42
N ASP A 614 -0.56 43.16 -53.74
CA ASP A 614 -1.71 42.46 -53.16
C ASP A 614 -1.38 41.59 -51.93
N ARG A 615 -0.12 41.58 -51.47
CA ARG A 615 0.39 40.73 -50.37
C ARG A 615 -0.46 40.75 -49.08
N ALA A 616 -1.14 41.86 -48.78
CA ALA A 616 -2.02 42.00 -47.62
C ALA A 616 -3.44 41.45 -47.84
N ALA A 617 -3.88 41.26 -49.08
CA ALA A 617 -5.09 40.50 -49.42
C ALA A 617 -4.82 38.99 -49.34
N LEU A 618 -3.64 38.53 -49.82
CA LEU A 618 -3.24 37.12 -49.77
C LEU A 618 -3.27 36.53 -48.34
N PHE A 619 -2.98 37.33 -47.31
CA PHE A 619 -3.11 36.93 -45.90
C PHE A 619 -4.54 36.97 -45.34
N ALA A 620 -5.47 37.68 -45.98
CA ALA A 620 -6.88 37.73 -45.56
C ALA A 620 -7.64 36.46 -45.97
N ASP A 621 -7.38 35.97 -47.19
CA ASP A 621 -8.00 34.75 -47.73
C ASP A 621 -7.35 33.45 -47.22
N PHE A 622 -6.34 33.56 -46.35
CA PHE A 622 -5.56 32.41 -45.88
C PHE A 622 -6.39 31.43 -45.02
N ARG A 623 -6.20 30.14 -45.30
CA ARG A 623 -6.79 29.01 -44.59
C ARG A 623 -5.72 27.95 -44.33
N LEU A 624 -5.61 27.51 -43.08
CA LEU A 624 -4.87 26.29 -42.76
C LEU A 624 -5.54 25.06 -43.39
N PRO A 625 -4.79 24.04 -43.82
CA PRO A 625 -5.34 22.76 -44.27
C PRO A 625 -6.19 22.08 -43.17
N GLY A 626 -7.30 21.45 -43.57
CA GLY A 626 -8.20 20.71 -42.67
C GLY A 626 -9.37 21.52 -42.09
N SER A 627 -9.72 22.69 -42.65
CA SER A 627 -10.90 23.46 -42.18
C SER A 627 -12.21 22.74 -42.55
N LEU A 628 -12.95 22.26 -41.55
CA LEU A 628 -14.25 21.59 -41.68
C LEU A 628 -15.41 22.55 -42.04
N LEU A 629 -15.15 23.87 -42.05
CA LEU A 629 -16.11 24.90 -42.43
C LEU A 629 -15.67 25.59 -43.72
N GLU A 630 -16.58 25.65 -44.70
CA GLU A 630 -16.33 26.28 -46.03
C GLU A 630 -16.21 27.80 -45.96
N ALA A 631 -16.85 28.43 -44.97
CA ALA A 631 -16.68 29.83 -44.62
C ALA A 631 -16.85 29.97 -43.10
N PRO A 632 -16.08 30.84 -42.43
CA PRO A 632 -16.29 31.12 -41.02
C PRO A 632 -17.68 31.76 -40.79
N PRO A 633 -18.58 31.13 -40.03
CA PRO A 633 -19.87 31.73 -39.69
C PRO A 633 -19.72 32.87 -38.67
N LYS A 634 -20.74 33.72 -38.62
CA LYS A 634 -20.86 34.84 -37.67
C LYS A 634 -22.25 34.80 -37.02
N ALA A 635 -22.29 34.81 -35.70
CA ALA A 635 -23.51 34.84 -34.90
C ALA A 635 -23.43 36.03 -33.92
N GLU A 636 -24.35 36.98 -34.09
CA GLU A 636 -24.50 38.19 -33.26
C GLU A 636 -25.98 38.50 -33.00
N THR A 637 -26.86 37.52 -33.17
CA THR A 637 -28.31 37.66 -33.10
C THR A 637 -28.92 36.52 -32.28
N ASP A 638 -30.13 36.75 -31.78
CA ASP A 638 -30.88 35.82 -30.92
C ASP A 638 -31.19 34.47 -31.60
N ALA A 639 -31.10 34.40 -32.92
CA ALA A 639 -31.28 33.19 -33.71
C ALA A 639 -29.94 32.43 -33.88
N PRO A 640 -29.81 31.19 -33.39
CA PRO A 640 -28.58 30.41 -33.53
C PRO A 640 -28.33 30.02 -34.99
N VAL A 641 -27.09 30.16 -35.46
CA VAL A 641 -26.67 29.74 -36.80
C VAL A 641 -26.49 28.23 -36.81
N ASN A 642 -27.32 27.52 -37.59
CA ASN A 642 -27.14 26.10 -37.86
C ASN A 642 -26.05 25.92 -38.94
N ALA A 643 -24.90 25.37 -38.56
CA ALA A 643 -23.76 25.12 -39.43
C ALA A 643 -23.74 23.68 -40.00
N GLY A 644 -24.85 22.93 -39.88
CA GLY A 644 -24.98 21.57 -40.37
C GLY A 644 -24.26 20.53 -39.50
N ASN A 645 -24.13 19.31 -40.02
CA ASN A 645 -23.56 18.18 -39.28
C ASN A 645 -22.02 18.08 -39.41
N VAL A 646 -21.34 19.20 -39.16
CA VAL A 646 -19.88 19.30 -39.04
C VAL A 646 -19.43 19.11 -37.59
N GLY A 647 -18.12 19.10 -37.32
CA GLY A 647 -17.58 19.00 -35.96
C GLY A 647 -17.90 17.66 -35.27
N LYS A 648 -17.91 16.56 -36.03
CA LYS A 648 -18.09 15.19 -35.52
C LYS A 648 -16.84 14.71 -34.78
N PHE A 649 -16.61 15.30 -33.61
CA PHE A 649 -15.53 14.94 -32.71
C PHE A 649 -15.95 13.75 -31.84
N GLU A 650 -14.96 12.94 -31.47
CA GLU A 650 -15.09 11.71 -30.69
C GLU A 650 -13.91 11.62 -29.70
N LYS A 651 -13.99 10.77 -28.68
CA LYS A 651 -12.97 10.70 -27.62
C LYS A 651 -11.56 10.48 -28.17
N SER A 652 -11.40 9.55 -29.12
CA SER A 652 -10.09 9.05 -29.56
C SER A 652 -9.44 9.82 -30.74
N LYS A 653 -10.03 10.91 -31.22
CA LYS A 653 -9.48 11.72 -32.32
C LYS A 653 -9.11 13.14 -31.89
N PRO A 654 -8.01 13.71 -32.40
CA PRO A 654 -7.67 15.10 -32.18
C PRO A 654 -8.67 16.04 -32.86
N PHE A 655 -8.79 17.27 -32.37
CA PHE A 655 -9.49 18.33 -33.07
C PHE A 655 -9.00 19.72 -32.63
N THR A 656 -9.40 20.76 -33.37
CA THR A 656 -9.18 22.15 -32.93
C THR A 656 -10.41 23.01 -33.21
N ILE A 657 -10.83 23.77 -32.19
CA ILE A 657 -11.93 24.75 -32.23
C ILE A 657 -11.30 26.14 -32.07
N ALA A 658 -11.44 26.99 -33.06
CA ALA A 658 -10.90 28.36 -33.09
C ALA A 658 -12.02 29.36 -33.39
N PHE A 659 -12.06 30.51 -32.70
CA PHE A 659 -13.07 31.55 -32.91
C PHE A 659 -12.64 32.91 -32.36
N LEU A 660 -13.22 33.98 -32.92
CA LEU A 660 -13.29 35.29 -32.30
C LEU A 660 -14.55 35.38 -31.42
N TYR A 661 -14.41 35.94 -30.23
CA TYR A 661 -15.52 36.30 -29.34
C TYR A 661 -15.48 37.79 -29.02
N GLU A 662 -16.64 38.36 -28.68
CA GLU A 662 -16.74 39.61 -27.92
C GLU A 662 -17.42 39.26 -26.59
N ALA A 663 -16.77 39.58 -25.47
CA ALA A 663 -17.33 39.31 -24.14
C ALA A 663 -18.57 40.18 -23.89
N PRO A 664 -19.62 39.65 -23.24
CA PRO A 664 -20.77 40.46 -22.83
C PRO A 664 -20.34 41.57 -21.84
N ALA A 665 -21.20 42.57 -21.69
CA ALA A 665 -21.07 43.60 -20.66
C ALA A 665 -21.56 43.12 -19.29
N GLU A 666 -22.50 42.17 -19.29
CA GLU A 666 -23.10 41.57 -18.10
C GLU A 666 -22.50 40.17 -17.87
N ASP A 667 -22.34 39.78 -16.60
CA ASP A 667 -21.92 38.43 -16.24
C ASP A 667 -23.05 37.41 -16.42
N GLY A 668 -22.68 36.14 -16.57
CA GLY A 668 -23.62 35.03 -16.69
C GLY A 668 -23.17 33.96 -17.68
N ARG A 669 -24.04 32.95 -17.86
CA ARG A 669 -23.78 31.77 -18.69
C ARG A 669 -24.39 31.92 -20.08
N THR A 670 -23.58 31.78 -21.13
CA THR A 670 -24.04 31.80 -22.53
C THR A 670 -23.28 30.79 -23.40
N VAL A 671 -24.01 30.09 -24.28
CA VAL A 671 -23.44 29.04 -25.14
C VAL A 671 -22.92 29.66 -26.43
N LEU A 672 -21.59 29.73 -26.58
CA LEU A 672 -20.95 30.30 -27.76
C LEU A 672 -21.19 29.43 -29.00
N MET A 673 -21.14 28.11 -28.83
CA MET A 673 -21.50 27.11 -29.83
C MET A 673 -21.70 25.74 -29.18
N GLN A 674 -22.59 24.92 -29.73
CA GLN A 674 -22.83 23.56 -29.25
C GLN A 674 -23.19 22.59 -30.38
N LYS A 675 -22.77 21.35 -30.20
CA LYS A 675 -23.21 20.17 -30.95
C LYS A 675 -23.55 19.11 -29.90
N THR A 676 -24.72 19.24 -29.27
CA THR A 676 -25.24 18.32 -28.24
C THR A 676 -26.59 17.75 -28.67
N ASP A 677 -26.86 16.50 -28.29
CA ASP A 677 -28.16 15.85 -28.49
C ASP A 677 -28.94 15.77 -27.16
N PRO A 678 -30.00 16.58 -26.97
CA PRO A 678 -30.81 16.56 -25.75
C PRO A 678 -31.55 15.22 -25.56
N THR A 679 -31.83 14.47 -26.64
CA THR A 679 -32.47 13.15 -26.56
C THR A 679 -31.52 12.08 -25.99
N GLN A 680 -30.21 12.32 -26.11
CA GLN A 680 -29.14 11.47 -25.56
C GLN A 680 -28.47 12.12 -24.35
N ARG A 681 -29.24 12.83 -23.50
CA ARG A 681 -28.75 13.51 -22.28
C ARG A 681 -27.60 14.50 -22.55
N GLU A 682 -27.78 15.38 -23.52
CA GLU A 682 -26.80 16.39 -23.96
C GLU A 682 -25.48 15.83 -24.51
N ARG A 683 -25.45 14.54 -24.89
CA ARG A 683 -24.28 13.90 -25.50
C ARG A 683 -23.75 14.70 -26.68
N GLY A 684 -22.46 15.04 -26.64
CA GLY A 684 -21.83 15.92 -27.62
C GLY A 684 -20.74 16.81 -27.03
N TRP A 685 -20.54 17.99 -27.61
CA TRP A 685 -19.63 19.00 -27.09
C TRP A 685 -20.23 20.40 -27.18
N ARG A 686 -19.81 21.30 -26.28
CA ARG A 686 -20.15 22.73 -26.34
C ARG A 686 -19.07 23.63 -25.77
N VAL A 687 -19.03 24.85 -26.28
CA VAL A 687 -18.20 25.94 -25.74
C VAL A 687 -19.11 26.93 -25.03
N VAL A 688 -18.83 27.18 -23.75
CA VAL A 688 -19.66 28.01 -22.86
C VAL A 688 -18.82 29.14 -22.29
N LEU A 689 -19.28 30.38 -22.45
CA LEU A 689 -18.81 31.50 -21.65
C LEU A 689 -19.66 31.54 -20.39
N GLU A 690 -19.02 31.48 -19.23
CA GLU A 690 -19.64 31.38 -17.92
C GLU A 690 -18.76 32.15 -16.94
N ASP A 691 -19.32 33.17 -16.29
CA ASP A 691 -18.62 34.05 -15.35
C ASP A 691 -17.38 34.70 -15.98
N ARG A 692 -17.51 35.08 -17.27
CA ARG A 692 -16.43 35.53 -18.15
C ARG A 692 -15.22 34.57 -18.27
N ALA A 693 -15.34 33.30 -17.86
CA ALA A 693 -14.43 32.24 -18.26
C ALA A 693 -14.97 31.53 -19.51
N ILE A 694 -14.09 31.24 -20.47
CA ILE A 694 -14.43 30.44 -21.66
C ILE A 694 -14.05 28.98 -21.38
N ASN A 695 -15.02 28.08 -21.53
CA ASN A 695 -14.92 26.65 -21.17
C ASN A 695 -15.31 25.78 -22.37
N LEU A 696 -14.64 24.64 -22.53
CA LEU A 696 -15.05 23.51 -23.36
C LEU A 696 -15.61 22.42 -22.46
N GLU A 697 -16.78 21.90 -22.82
CA GLU A 697 -17.45 20.77 -22.18
C GLU A 697 -17.59 19.64 -23.21
N LEU A 698 -16.99 18.49 -22.93
CA LEU A 698 -17.12 17.24 -23.71
C LEU A 698 -18.01 16.29 -22.91
N ILE A 699 -19.21 15.99 -23.42
CA ILE A 699 -20.33 15.43 -22.64
C ILE A 699 -20.65 14.03 -23.14
N GLU A 700 -20.42 13.01 -22.31
CA GLU A 700 -20.90 11.65 -22.57
C GLU A 700 -22.37 11.50 -22.15
N SER A 701 -22.71 12.06 -20.97
CA SER A 701 -24.05 12.02 -20.41
C SER A 701 -24.21 13.07 -19.30
N TRP A 702 -25.14 14.00 -19.48
CA TRP A 702 -25.44 15.04 -18.50
C TRP A 702 -26.60 14.64 -17.56
N PRO A 703 -26.56 15.04 -16.27
CA PRO A 703 -25.37 15.38 -15.50
C PRO A 703 -24.52 14.13 -15.20
N GLY A 704 -23.24 14.34 -14.88
CA GLY A 704 -22.36 13.32 -14.28
C GLY A 704 -21.11 13.01 -15.09
N LYS A 705 -21.20 12.80 -16.42
CA LYS A 705 -20.06 12.41 -17.26
C LYS A 705 -19.72 13.48 -18.28
N THR A 706 -18.84 14.39 -17.89
CA THR A 706 -18.39 15.53 -18.68
C THR A 706 -16.95 15.90 -18.36
N LEU A 707 -16.05 15.90 -19.35
CA LEU A 707 -14.73 16.50 -19.25
C LEU A 707 -14.85 18.01 -19.48
N ARG A 708 -14.38 18.83 -18.53
CA ARG A 708 -14.56 20.30 -18.54
C ARG A 708 -13.24 21.03 -18.33
N VAL A 709 -12.86 21.87 -19.30
CA VAL A 709 -11.60 22.65 -19.24
C VAL A 709 -11.86 24.09 -19.70
N GLY A 710 -11.39 25.07 -18.93
CA GLY A 710 -11.62 26.51 -19.20
C GLY A 710 -10.63 27.38 -18.44
N VAL A 711 -10.49 28.67 -18.79
CA VAL A 711 -9.34 29.50 -18.37
C VAL A 711 -9.36 29.99 -16.92
N THR A 712 -8.20 29.98 -16.25
CA THR A 712 -8.00 30.56 -14.88
C THR A 712 -8.17 32.08 -14.81
N ARG A 713 -8.28 32.79 -15.93
CA ARG A 713 -8.39 34.25 -15.99
C ARG A 713 -9.63 34.68 -16.76
N ILE A 714 -10.52 35.37 -16.03
CA ILE A 714 -11.68 36.11 -16.53
C ILE A 714 -11.30 36.96 -17.77
N VAL A 715 -12.05 36.81 -18.86
CA VAL A 715 -11.98 37.73 -20.00
C VAL A 715 -12.55 39.09 -19.58
N ARG A 716 -11.98 40.19 -20.08
CA ARG A 716 -12.48 41.51 -19.69
C ARG A 716 -13.85 41.76 -20.29
N GLU A 717 -14.71 42.43 -19.52
CA GLU A 717 -15.99 42.98 -19.96
C GLU A 717 -15.83 43.74 -21.29
N GLY A 718 -16.75 43.51 -22.24
CA GLY A 718 -16.74 44.16 -23.56
C GLY A 718 -15.48 43.90 -24.42
N SER A 719 -14.56 43.02 -24.01
CA SER A 719 -13.33 42.78 -24.74
C SER A 719 -13.51 41.74 -25.85
N SER A 720 -13.03 42.06 -27.04
CA SER A 720 -12.89 41.09 -28.13
C SER A 720 -11.57 40.33 -28.04
N GLY A 721 -11.57 39.06 -28.43
CA GLY A 721 -10.36 38.25 -28.49
C GLY A 721 -10.51 37.02 -29.38
N HIS A 722 -9.38 36.43 -29.77
CA HIS A 722 -9.35 35.13 -30.44
C HIS A 722 -9.08 34.04 -29.40
N PHE A 723 -9.91 33.01 -29.37
CA PHE A 723 -9.76 31.85 -28.50
C PHE A 723 -9.54 30.59 -29.34
N VAL A 724 -8.75 29.64 -28.82
CA VAL A 724 -8.56 28.31 -29.42
C VAL A 724 -8.54 27.24 -28.33
N PHE A 725 -9.31 26.18 -28.54
CA PHE A 725 -9.15 24.88 -27.89
C PHE A 725 -8.52 23.92 -28.89
N SER A 726 -7.43 23.25 -28.54
CA SER A 726 -6.88 22.15 -29.35
C SER A 726 -6.76 20.89 -28.49
N TYR A 727 -7.25 19.77 -29.00
CA TYR A 727 -7.39 18.50 -28.32
C TYR A 727 -6.57 17.42 -29.04
N ASP A 728 -5.95 16.52 -28.28
CA ASP A 728 -5.01 15.50 -28.77
C ASP A 728 -5.59 14.07 -28.86
N GLY A 729 -6.84 13.84 -28.45
CA GLY A 729 -7.44 12.49 -28.44
C GLY A 729 -7.18 11.66 -27.19
N SER A 730 -6.47 12.21 -26.18
CA SER A 730 -6.11 11.49 -24.94
C SER A 730 -7.30 11.08 -24.06
N GLY A 731 -8.44 11.77 -24.18
CA GLY A 731 -9.55 11.66 -23.23
C GLY A 731 -9.35 12.43 -21.92
N THR A 732 -8.32 13.28 -21.82
CA THR A 732 -7.92 13.95 -20.55
C THR A 732 -8.02 15.48 -20.62
N SER A 733 -8.04 16.13 -19.45
CA SER A 733 -7.97 17.59 -19.33
C SER A 733 -6.61 18.17 -19.76
N GLU A 734 -5.51 17.45 -19.53
CA GLU A 734 -4.17 17.85 -19.96
C GLU A 734 -4.02 17.89 -21.48
N GLY A 735 -4.73 17.00 -22.17
CA GLY A 735 -4.82 16.96 -23.63
C GLY A 735 -5.55 18.15 -24.27
N ILE A 736 -6.22 19.00 -23.48
CA ILE A 736 -6.93 20.20 -23.96
C ILE A 736 -6.03 21.43 -23.79
N GLY A 737 -5.35 21.81 -24.87
CA GLY A 737 -4.61 23.07 -24.96
C GLY A 737 -5.55 24.27 -25.07
N LEU A 738 -5.55 25.13 -24.04
CA LEU A 738 -6.24 26.43 -24.03
C LEU A 738 -5.34 27.54 -24.58
N TYR A 739 -5.83 28.35 -25.52
CA TYR A 739 -5.08 29.50 -26.03
C TYR A 739 -5.97 30.75 -26.17
N GLN A 740 -5.51 31.88 -25.64
CA GLN A 740 -6.14 33.19 -25.80
C GLN A 740 -5.14 34.13 -26.50
N ASN A 741 -5.54 34.73 -27.61
CA ASN A 741 -4.73 35.64 -28.42
C ASN A 741 -3.30 35.09 -28.69
N GLY A 742 -3.23 33.83 -29.10
CA GLY A 742 -1.98 33.13 -29.46
C GLY A 742 -1.10 32.72 -28.28
N LYS A 743 -1.58 32.85 -27.04
CA LYS A 743 -0.84 32.48 -25.82
C LYS A 743 -1.55 31.36 -25.08
N ARG A 744 -0.83 30.27 -24.78
CA ARG A 744 -1.32 29.15 -23.97
C ARG A 744 -1.75 29.64 -22.57
N GLN A 745 -2.86 29.14 -22.06
CA GLN A 745 -3.44 29.46 -20.75
C GLN A 745 -3.49 28.22 -19.86
N SER A 746 -3.60 28.43 -18.55
CA SER A 746 -3.88 27.39 -17.55
C SER A 746 -5.39 27.16 -17.38
N SER A 747 -5.78 25.98 -16.87
CA SER A 747 -7.16 25.64 -16.51
C SER A 747 -7.61 26.36 -15.23
N ARG A 748 -8.92 26.60 -15.06
CA ARG A 748 -9.56 26.99 -13.78
C ARG A 748 -10.02 25.79 -12.94
N PHE A 749 -10.11 24.61 -13.55
CA PHE A 749 -10.50 23.38 -12.88
C PHE A 749 -9.25 22.61 -12.43
N VAL A 750 -9.29 22.11 -11.18
CA VAL A 750 -8.24 21.32 -10.53
C VAL A 750 -8.60 19.83 -10.61
N LYS A 751 -7.59 18.96 -10.51
CA LYS A 751 -7.61 17.52 -10.86
C LYS A 751 -8.45 16.62 -9.92
N GLU A 752 -9.76 16.87 -9.81
CA GLU A 752 -10.57 16.22 -8.75
C GLU A 752 -11.83 15.50 -9.25
N TRP A 753 -12.57 16.03 -10.24
CA TRP A 753 -13.89 15.44 -10.62
C TRP A 753 -14.23 15.40 -12.12
N PHE A 754 -13.48 16.10 -13.00
CA PHE A 754 -13.84 16.25 -14.43
C PHE A 754 -12.64 16.04 -15.37
N ASP A 755 -11.63 15.29 -14.93
CA ASP A 755 -10.30 15.25 -15.58
C ASP A 755 -10.18 14.23 -16.72
N THR A 756 -11.07 13.24 -16.79
CA THR A 756 -11.04 12.15 -17.78
C THR A 756 -12.42 11.80 -18.31
N LEU A 757 -12.51 11.52 -19.61
CA LEU A 757 -13.64 10.83 -20.23
C LEU A 757 -13.53 9.32 -19.99
N GLU A 758 -14.63 8.65 -19.66
CA GLU A 758 -14.72 7.19 -19.64
C GLU A 758 -15.08 6.65 -21.03
N GLY A 759 -16.28 7.01 -21.51
CA GLY A 759 -16.81 6.68 -22.82
C GLY A 759 -16.66 7.79 -23.86
N ASP A 760 -17.32 7.62 -25.00
CA ASP A 760 -17.30 8.61 -26.09
C ASP A 760 -18.41 9.65 -25.93
N PHE A 761 -18.22 10.84 -26.53
CA PHE A 761 -19.18 11.94 -26.62
C PHE A 761 -19.68 12.22 -28.04
N LEU A 762 -19.26 11.43 -29.04
CA LEU A 762 -19.71 11.54 -30.44
C LEU A 762 -21.24 11.64 -30.57
N THR A 763 -21.70 12.55 -31.45
CA THR A 763 -23.12 12.81 -31.72
C THR A 763 -23.38 13.22 -33.18
N GLU A 764 -24.60 12.93 -33.66
CA GLU A 764 -25.09 13.31 -34.99
C GLU A 764 -25.88 14.64 -35.00
N ALA A 765 -26.04 15.28 -33.84
CA ALA A 765 -26.71 16.59 -33.73
C ALA A 765 -26.07 17.67 -34.64
N PRO A 766 -26.84 18.62 -35.19
CA PRO A 766 -26.27 19.74 -35.93
C PRO A 766 -25.43 20.65 -35.02
N LEU A 767 -24.41 21.28 -35.59
CA LEU A 767 -23.66 22.35 -34.91
C LEU A 767 -24.49 23.64 -34.92
N MET A 768 -24.79 24.15 -33.74
CA MET A 768 -25.47 25.42 -33.52
C MET A 768 -24.47 26.44 -32.96
N ILE A 769 -24.42 27.65 -33.53
CA ILE A 769 -23.46 28.70 -33.17
C ILE A 769 -24.21 29.96 -32.74
N GLY A 770 -23.88 30.46 -31.54
CA GLY A 770 -24.56 31.56 -30.87
C GLY A 770 -26.06 31.34 -30.64
N GLY A 771 -26.83 32.43 -30.67
CA GLY A 771 -28.26 32.44 -30.36
C GLY A 771 -28.56 32.72 -28.88
N LEU A 772 -29.79 33.17 -28.59
CA LEU A 772 -30.21 33.62 -27.27
C LEU A 772 -30.16 32.47 -26.24
N THR A 773 -29.28 32.58 -25.24
CA THR A 773 -29.26 31.64 -24.12
C THR A 773 -30.41 31.97 -23.16
N LYS A 774 -31.54 31.27 -23.34
CA LYS A 774 -32.82 31.53 -22.62
C LYS A 774 -32.71 31.61 -21.09
N ALA A 775 -31.73 30.94 -20.48
CA ALA A 775 -31.54 30.92 -19.03
C ALA A 775 -30.93 32.22 -18.47
N SER A 776 -30.21 33.00 -19.29
CA SER A 776 -29.51 34.23 -18.89
C SER A 776 -29.94 35.46 -19.67
N GLY A 777 -30.73 35.31 -20.75
CA GLY A 777 -31.06 36.39 -21.67
C GLY A 777 -29.88 36.84 -22.56
N LEU A 778 -28.69 36.24 -22.41
CA LEU A 778 -27.48 36.66 -23.11
C LEU A 778 -27.41 36.06 -24.52
N THR A 779 -27.44 36.94 -25.53
CA THR A 779 -27.07 36.63 -26.91
C THR A 779 -25.55 36.79 -27.11
N PRO A 780 -24.80 35.72 -27.35
CA PRO A 780 -23.34 35.77 -27.47
C PRO A 780 -22.91 36.27 -28.86
N LYS A 781 -21.81 37.00 -28.89
CA LYS A 781 -21.18 37.47 -30.13
C LYS A 781 -19.98 36.59 -30.48
N VAL A 782 -20.12 35.80 -31.54
CA VAL A 782 -19.11 34.83 -31.99
C VAL A 782 -18.90 34.96 -33.50
N SER A 783 -17.64 35.00 -33.93
CA SER A 783 -17.28 35.13 -35.34
C SER A 783 -15.99 34.38 -35.66
N ASP A 784 -15.64 34.27 -36.94
CA ASP A 784 -14.44 33.58 -37.41
C ASP A 784 -14.31 32.13 -36.90
N VAL A 785 -15.44 31.44 -36.70
CA VAL A 785 -15.45 30.07 -36.18
C VAL A 785 -14.83 29.13 -37.20
N ARG A 786 -13.84 28.36 -36.75
CA ARG A 786 -13.05 27.40 -37.53
C ARG A 786 -12.94 26.11 -36.74
N LEU A 787 -13.15 25.01 -37.44
CA LEU A 787 -13.09 23.66 -36.88
C LEU A 787 -12.11 22.83 -37.71
N TYR A 788 -11.30 22.02 -37.04
CA TYR A 788 -10.31 21.14 -37.65
C TYR A 788 -10.45 19.74 -37.03
N ASP A 789 -10.35 18.70 -37.86
CA ASP A 789 -10.27 17.28 -37.49
C ASP A 789 -8.85 16.83 -37.11
N ARG A 790 -8.01 17.81 -36.73
CA ARG A 790 -6.64 17.61 -36.27
C ARG A 790 -6.25 18.60 -35.18
N ARG A 791 -5.20 18.26 -34.44
CA ARG A 791 -4.50 19.16 -33.53
C ARG A 791 -3.71 20.18 -34.37
N LEU A 792 -3.81 21.45 -34.03
CA LEU A 792 -2.98 22.51 -34.61
C LEU A 792 -1.76 22.73 -33.71
N SER A 793 -0.60 22.94 -34.32
CA SER A 793 0.62 23.32 -33.59
C SER A 793 0.53 24.74 -33.02
N ASP A 794 1.28 25.04 -31.95
CA ASP A 794 1.38 26.39 -31.36
C ASP A 794 1.68 27.48 -32.40
N ALA A 795 2.47 27.14 -33.44
CA ALA A 795 2.82 28.05 -34.52
C ALA A 795 1.63 28.34 -35.48
N GLU A 796 0.81 27.33 -35.78
CA GLU A 796 -0.44 27.48 -36.54
C GLU A 796 -1.53 28.20 -35.74
N ILE A 797 -1.66 27.90 -34.45
CA ILE A 797 -2.56 28.59 -33.51
C ILE A 797 -2.16 30.07 -33.42
N LYS A 798 -0.86 30.36 -33.36
CA LYS A 798 -0.35 31.73 -33.43
C LYS A 798 -0.66 32.39 -34.78
N LEU A 799 -0.50 31.69 -35.90
CA LEU A 799 -0.83 32.24 -37.22
C LEU A 799 -2.32 32.61 -37.37
N LEU A 800 -3.23 31.79 -36.84
CA LEU A 800 -4.67 32.12 -36.80
C LEU A 800 -4.92 33.38 -35.98
N THR A 801 -4.40 33.42 -34.75
CA THR A 801 -4.66 34.47 -33.77
C THR A 801 -3.99 35.82 -34.11
N ASP A 802 -2.80 35.81 -34.71
CA ASP A 802 -2.10 37.01 -35.18
C ASP A 802 -2.50 37.43 -36.61
N ARG A 803 -3.43 36.74 -37.32
CA ARG A 803 -3.71 36.98 -38.76
C ARG A 803 -3.93 38.46 -39.09
N ASP A 804 -4.80 39.16 -38.37
CA ASP A 804 -5.18 40.53 -38.72
C ASP A 804 -4.09 41.55 -38.35
N ARG A 805 -3.26 41.24 -37.33
CA ARG A 805 -1.98 41.92 -37.05
C ARG A 805 -1.01 41.71 -38.22
N LEU A 806 -0.81 40.48 -38.67
CA LEU A 806 0.09 40.12 -39.78
C LEU A 806 -0.35 40.77 -41.10
N ARG A 807 -1.66 40.83 -41.36
CA ARG A 807 -2.25 41.59 -42.47
C ARG A 807 -1.92 43.08 -42.39
N GLY A 808 -2.05 43.69 -41.20
CA GLY A 808 -1.65 45.08 -40.96
C GLY A 808 -0.16 45.33 -41.19
N ILE A 809 0.70 44.41 -40.75
CA ILE A 809 2.15 44.47 -41.00
C ILE A 809 2.47 44.28 -42.50
N ALA A 810 1.79 43.36 -43.19
CA ALA A 810 1.95 43.14 -44.62
C ALA A 810 1.57 44.38 -45.44
N ALA A 811 0.54 45.11 -45.01
CA ALA A 811 0.06 46.33 -45.66
C ALA A 811 1.02 47.54 -45.55
N LYS A 812 1.98 47.52 -44.61
CA LYS A 812 2.97 48.61 -44.47
C LYS A 812 3.87 48.76 -45.71
N ASP A 813 4.33 49.98 -45.94
CA ASP A 813 5.47 50.27 -46.82
C ASP A 813 6.74 49.56 -46.33
N ALA A 814 7.62 49.20 -47.25
CA ALA A 814 8.87 48.50 -46.92
C ALA A 814 9.74 49.29 -45.91
N SER A 815 9.83 50.62 -46.06
CA SER A 815 10.56 51.52 -45.16
C SER A 815 9.90 51.77 -43.79
N LYS A 816 8.72 51.19 -43.53
CA LYS A 816 7.97 51.30 -42.26
C LYS A 816 7.85 49.97 -41.52
N ARG A 817 8.46 48.90 -42.02
CA ARG A 817 8.58 47.60 -41.33
C ARG A 817 9.93 47.52 -40.63
N VAL A 818 9.94 47.02 -39.40
CA VAL A 818 11.18 46.69 -38.67
C VAL A 818 11.56 45.22 -38.89
N ASP A 819 12.82 44.84 -38.68
CA ASP A 819 13.32 43.48 -38.97
C ASP A 819 12.50 42.38 -38.28
N LYS A 820 12.07 42.63 -37.03
CA LYS A 820 11.16 41.74 -36.28
C LYS A 820 9.82 41.53 -37.00
N GLU A 821 9.24 42.57 -37.58
CA GLU A 821 8.00 42.49 -38.33
C GLU A 821 8.18 41.74 -39.66
N THR A 822 9.32 41.92 -40.32
CA THR A 822 9.70 41.12 -41.50
C THR A 822 9.90 39.65 -41.15
N GLY A 823 10.50 39.33 -39.99
CA GLY A 823 10.64 37.96 -39.48
C GLY A 823 9.32 37.31 -39.06
N GLU A 824 8.40 38.08 -38.46
CA GLU A 824 7.03 37.64 -38.16
C GLU A 824 6.27 37.33 -39.47
N LEU A 825 6.33 38.21 -40.49
CA LEU A 825 5.77 37.96 -41.82
C LEU A 825 6.38 36.73 -42.49
N ARG A 826 7.71 36.54 -42.40
CA ARG A 826 8.40 35.40 -43.00
C ARG A 826 7.94 34.07 -42.40
N SER A 827 7.85 34.03 -41.06
CA SER A 827 7.38 32.85 -40.33
C SER A 827 5.93 32.52 -40.69
N ALA A 828 5.06 33.54 -40.72
CA ALA A 828 3.68 33.41 -41.17
C ALA A 828 3.57 32.96 -42.64
N TRP A 829 4.45 33.47 -43.52
CA TRP A 829 4.44 33.16 -44.95
C TRP A 829 4.89 31.71 -45.23
N LEU A 830 5.89 31.18 -44.52
CA LEU A 830 6.25 29.76 -44.58
C LEU A 830 5.04 28.88 -44.25
N MET A 831 4.36 29.18 -43.15
CA MET A 831 3.17 28.47 -42.68
C MET A 831 1.92 28.68 -43.54
N ALA A 832 1.90 29.68 -44.41
CA ALA A 832 0.73 30.03 -45.22
C ALA A 832 0.86 29.66 -46.71
N PHE A 833 2.06 29.76 -47.28
CA PHE A 833 2.27 29.73 -48.74
C PHE A 833 3.50 28.91 -49.19
N GLN A 834 4.11 28.10 -48.31
CA GLN A 834 5.13 27.10 -48.71
C GLN A 834 4.62 25.70 -48.45
N ASP A 835 4.31 24.97 -49.53
CA ASP A 835 3.58 23.70 -49.46
C ASP A 835 4.34 22.62 -48.69
N ASP A 836 5.64 22.46 -48.95
CA ASP A 836 6.49 21.50 -48.24
C ASP A 836 6.57 21.79 -46.73
N TYR A 837 6.66 23.08 -46.35
CA TYR A 837 6.69 23.50 -44.94
C TYR A 837 5.34 23.26 -44.25
N ARG A 838 4.22 23.48 -44.97
CA ARG A 838 2.87 23.17 -44.47
C ARG A 838 2.66 21.66 -44.33
N ALA A 839 3.09 20.85 -45.29
CA ALA A 839 3.02 19.39 -45.23
C ALA A 839 3.83 18.85 -44.03
N ALA A 840 5.05 19.36 -43.83
CA ALA A 840 5.89 18.99 -42.69
C ALA A 840 5.28 19.41 -41.34
N LEU A 841 4.61 20.57 -41.24
CA LEU A 841 3.88 20.95 -40.02
C LEU A 841 2.66 20.07 -39.74
N VAL A 842 1.88 19.69 -40.77
CA VAL A 842 0.78 18.73 -40.61
C VAL A 842 1.33 17.39 -40.14
N ARG A 843 2.40 16.88 -40.76
CA ARG A 843 3.03 15.62 -40.36
C ARG A 843 3.58 15.67 -38.92
N LYS A 844 4.14 16.80 -38.51
CA LYS A 844 4.55 17.03 -37.11
C LYS A 844 3.34 16.93 -36.16
N GLY A 845 2.22 17.58 -36.48
CA GLY A 845 0.98 17.50 -35.69
C GLY A 845 0.41 16.09 -35.59
N GLU A 846 0.46 15.31 -36.68
CA GLU A 846 0.10 13.87 -36.69
C GLU A 846 0.97 13.05 -35.72
N ILE A 847 2.30 13.22 -35.77
CA ILE A 847 3.24 12.48 -34.94
C ILE A 847 3.10 12.86 -33.46
N GLU A 848 2.99 14.15 -33.15
CA GLU A 848 2.73 14.62 -31.78
C GLU A 848 1.41 14.05 -31.23
N THR A 849 0.35 13.98 -32.06
CA THR A 849 -0.92 13.36 -31.68
C THR A 849 -0.76 11.86 -31.42
N ALA A 850 -0.04 11.14 -32.28
CA ALA A 850 0.19 9.71 -32.11
C ALA A 850 1.00 9.40 -30.83
N ILE A 851 1.95 10.26 -30.46
CA ILE A 851 2.66 10.20 -29.19
C ILE A 851 1.69 10.43 -28.02
N SER A 852 0.92 11.53 -28.02
CA SER A 852 -0.12 11.80 -27.00
C SER A 852 -1.08 10.62 -26.80
N ALA A 853 -1.58 10.03 -27.88
CA ALA A 853 -2.57 8.95 -27.84
C ALA A 853 -2.01 7.59 -27.35
N MET A 854 -0.69 7.42 -27.34
CA MET A 854 -0.01 6.30 -26.67
C MET A 854 0.31 6.66 -25.21
N GLU A 855 0.89 7.84 -24.98
CA GLU A 855 1.26 8.33 -23.65
C GLU A 855 0.07 8.47 -22.70
N ALA A 856 -1.13 8.77 -23.20
CA ALA A 856 -2.36 8.84 -22.41
C ALA A 856 -2.91 7.47 -21.95
N LYS A 857 -2.38 6.36 -22.49
CA LYS A 857 -2.74 4.99 -22.08
C LYS A 857 -1.67 4.34 -21.22
N ALA A 858 -0.42 4.75 -21.39
CA ALA A 858 0.72 4.23 -20.67
C ALA A 858 0.74 4.77 -19.23
N PRO A 859 0.50 3.94 -18.19
CA PRO A 859 0.62 4.37 -16.80
C PRO A 859 2.03 4.89 -16.50
N ILE A 860 2.12 5.73 -15.48
CA ILE A 860 3.40 6.25 -14.99
C ILE A 860 3.92 5.31 -13.89
N THR A 861 5.23 5.28 -13.64
CA THR A 861 5.73 4.67 -12.40
C THR A 861 6.93 5.36 -11.81
N LEU A 862 7.05 5.27 -10.47
CA LEU A 862 8.19 5.78 -9.71
C LEU A 862 9.42 4.87 -9.91
N VAL A 863 10.51 5.44 -10.41
CA VAL A 863 11.79 4.74 -10.62
C VAL A 863 12.91 5.34 -9.77
N MET A 864 14.04 4.66 -9.64
CA MET A 864 15.28 5.25 -9.16
C MET A 864 16.07 5.84 -10.33
N GLN A 865 16.90 6.84 -10.05
CA GLN A 865 17.88 7.34 -10.99
C GLN A 865 19.07 7.89 -10.20
N GLU A 866 20.27 7.43 -10.56
CA GLU A 866 21.53 7.98 -10.04
C GLU A 866 21.87 9.35 -10.65
N LYS A 867 22.63 10.18 -9.93
CA LYS A 867 23.25 11.38 -10.54
C LYS A 867 24.47 10.96 -11.38
N VAL A 868 24.54 11.47 -12.60
CA VAL A 868 25.63 11.16 -13.56
C VAL A 868 26.81 12.15 -13.49
N ASP A 869 26.68 13.22 -12.70
CA ASP A 869 27.65 14.31 -12.57
C ASP A 869 28.45 14.28 -11.25
N SER A 870 28.12 13.35 -10.35
CA SER A 870 28.63 13.27 -8.99
C SER A 870 28.78 11.81 -8.54
N ALA A 871 29.88 11.51 -7.83
CA ALA A 871 30.15 10.18 -7.31
C ALA A 871 29.38 9.90 -6.00
N PRO A 872 28.96 8.65 -5.73
CA PRO A 872 28.31 8.30 -4.47
C PRO A 872 29.20 8.52 -3.24
N MET A 873 28.72 9.33 -2.29
CA MET A 873 29.41 9.68 -1.05
C MET A 873 28.41 9.97 0.07
N ALA A 874 28.90 10.09 1.31
CA ALA A 874 28.13 10.52 2.48
C ALA A 874 29.03 11.24 3.50
N HIS A 875 28.41 11.87 4.50
CA HIS A 875 29.08 12.20 5.76
C HIS A 875 28.55 11.29 6.87
N ILE A 876 29.44 10.86 7.77
CA ILE A 876 29.03 10.29 9.06
C ILE A 876 28.30 11.40 9.85
N LEU A 877 27.21 11.07 10.54
CA LEU A 877 26.43 12.05 11.30
C LEU A 877 26.60 11.86 12.81
N GLU A 878 26.78 12.93 13.58
CA GLU A 878 26.77 12.84 15.04
C GLU A 878 25.38 12.36 15.50
N ARG A 879 25.31 11.15 16.08
CA ARG A 879 24.07 10.51 16.55
C ARG A 879 22.95 10.43 15.49
N GLY A 880 23.31 10.43 14.20
CA GLY A 880 22.34 10.40 13.10
C GLY A 880 21.67 11.75 12.79
N GLU A 881 22.06 12.86 13.44
CA GLU A 881 21.48 14.19 13.22
C GLU A 881 21.96 14.79 11.88
N TYR A 882 21.02 15.07 10.97
CA TYR A 882 21.31 15.39 9.55
C TYR A 882 22.16 16.66 9.32
N ASP A 883 22.13 17.60 10.26
CA ASP A 883 22.87 18.86 10.24
C ASP A 883 24.24 18.78 10.93
N LYS A 884 24.56 17.67 11.59
CA LYS A 884 25.83 17.45 12.33
C LYS A 884 26.76 16.49 11.59
N GLN A 885 27.33 16.97 10.50
CA GLN A 885 28.24 16.21 9.65
C GLN A 885 29.64 16.10 10.29
N LEU A 886 30.18 14.88 10.24
CA LEU A 886 31.53 14.50 10.61
C LEU A 886 32.31 14.14 9.32
N ASP A 887 33.23 13.18 9.40
CA ASP A 887 34.04 12.70 8.27
C ASP A 887 33.19 12.36 7.02
N GLU A 888 33.68 12.77 5.86
CA GLU A 888 33.21 12.27 4.56
C GLU A 888 33.63 10.79 4.37
N VAL A 889 32.79 10.02 3.70
CA VAL A 889 33.06 8.65 3.26
C VAL A 889 32.62 8.44 1.81
N SER A 890 33.45 7.73 1.06
CA SER A 890 33.02 7.08 -0.18
C SER A 890 32.12 5.89 0.11
N VAL A 891 31.56 5.28 -0.93
CA VAL A 891 31.00 3.93 -0.83
C VAL A 891 32.01 2.88 -0.35
N GLY A 892 31.48 1.79 0.22
CA GLY A 892 32.23 0.65 0.73
C GLY A 892 31.28 -0.41 1.29
N VAL A 893 31.82 -1.55 1.71
CA VAL A 893 31.09 -2.66 2.34
C VAL A 893 31.74 -3.01 3.70
N PRO A 894 31.02 -3.66 4.65
CA PRO A 894 31.59 -3.95 5.97
C PRO A 894 32.83 -4.87 5.90
N ASP A 895 33.86 -4.55 6.68
CA ASP A 895 35.19 -5.19 6.64
C ASP A 895 35.18 -6.65 7.14
N PHE A 896 34.13 -7.07 7.84
CA PHE A 896 33.92 -8.46 8.26
C PHE A 896 33.25 -9.35 7.20
N LEU A 897 32.85 -8.78 6.06
CA LEU A 897 32.33 -9.49 4.90
C LEU A 897 33.38 -9.48 3.77
N PRO A 898 33.27 -10.33 2.74
CA PRO A 898 34.19 -10.30 1.61
C PRO A 898 34.23 -8.91 0.96
N PRO A 899 35.40 -8.36 0.58
CA PRO A 899 35.47 -7.04 -0.05
C PRO A 899 34.84 -7.03 -1.45
N LEU A 900 34.62 -5.83 -1.99
CA LEU A 900 34.28 -5.64 -3.40
C LEU A 900 35.38 -6.22 -4.30
N ALA A 901 35.00 -6.93 -5.37
CA ALA A 901 35.96 -7.51 -6.31
C ALA A 901 36.60 -6.42 -7.19
N GLU A 902 37.86 -6.64 -7.58
CA GLU A 902 38.60 -5.69 -8.44
C GLU A 902 37.85 -5.47 -9.77
N GLY A 903 37.59 -4.20 -10.10
CA GLY A 903 36.84 -3.81 -11.29
C GLY A 903 35.32 -3.67 -11.12
N MET A 904 34.74 -3.99 -9.97
CA MET A 904 33.34 -3.63 -9.67
C MET A 904 33.17 -2.10 -9.63
N PRO A 905 32.06 -1.54 -10.17
CA PRO A 905 31.84 -0.10 -10.17
C PRO A 905 31.47 0.41 -8.77
N ALA A 906 31.99 1.57 -8.38
CA ALA A 906 31.76 2.20 -7.08
C ALA A 906 30.38 2.89 -6.96
N ASN A 907 29.31 2.14 -7.26
CA ASN A 907 27.91 2.58 -7.22
C ASN A 907 26.96 1.41 -6.92
N ARG A 908 25.63 1.64 -6.95
CA ARG A 908 24.64 0.59 -6.62
C ARG A 908 24.75 -0.66 -7.48
N LEU A 909 25.27 -0.58 -8.71
CA LEU A 909 25.48 -1.76 -9.56
C LEU A 909 26.56 -2.68 -8.98
N GLY A 910 27.65 -2.12 -8.47
CA GLY A 910 28.71 -2.89 -7.79
C GLY A 910 28.22 -3.49 -6.47
N LEU A 911 27.45 -2.73 -5.67
CA LEU A 911 26.82 -3.26 -4.46
C LEU A 911 25.88 -4.44 -4.79
N ALA A 912 25.04 -4.30 -5.80
CA ALA A 912 24.10 -5.33 -6.20
C ALA A 912 24.80 -6.58 -6.74
N GLN A 913 25.85 -6.41 -7.56
CA GLN A 913 26.69 -7.50 -8.06
C GLN A 913 27.45 -8.21 -6.92
N TRP A 914 27.91 -7.46 -5.91
CA TRP A 914 28.60 -8.00 -4.74
C TRP A 914 27.70 -8.89 -3.88
N LEU A 915 26.46 -8.48 -3.59
CA LEU A 915 25.49 -9.27 -2.82
C LEU A 915 25.22 -10.66 -3.42
N VAL A 916 25.30 -10.79 -4.75
CA VAL A 916 24.94 -12.02 -5.50
C VAL A 916 26.12 -12.66 -6.24
N ASN A 917 27.35 -12.33 -5.86
CA ASN A 917 28.58 -12.86 -6.48
C ASN A 917 28.85 -14.36 -6.20
N GLY A 918 27.95 -15.05 -5.49
CA GLY A 918 28.06 -16.47 -5.12
C GLY A 918 29.05 -16.79 -3.99
N GLN A 919 29.86 -15.82 -3.56
CA GLN A 919 30.80 -15.94 -2.43
C GLN A 919 30.32 -15.17 -1.18
N HIS A 920 29.39 -14.22 -1.34
CA HIS A 920 28.82 -13.45 -0.25
C HIS A 920 28.05 -14.38 0.73
N PRO A 921 28.43 -14.43 2.02
CA PRO A 921 28.08 -15.53 2.92
C PRO A 921 26.62 -15.53 3.38
N LEU A 922 25.94 -14.38 3.29
CA LEU A 922 24.59 -14.18 3.85
C LEU A 922 23.49 -14.38 2.81
N THR A 923 23.62 -13.83 1.60
CA THR A 923 22.47 -13.62 0.70
C THR A 923 21.77 -14.89 0.24
N ALA A 924 22.53 -15.94 -0.11
CA ALA A 924 21.94 -17.23 -0.46
C ALA A 924 21.22 -17.88 0.76
N ARG A 925 21.85 -17.86 1.95
CA ARG A 925 21.25 -18.38 3.19
C ARG A 925 19.98 -17.62 3.58
N VAL A 926 19.99 -16.30 3.49
CA VAL A 926 18.86 -15.43 3.86
C VAL A 926 17.66 -15.65 2.93
N MET A 927 17.89 -15.78 1.62
CA MET A 927 16.81 -16.05 0.66
C MET A 927 16.26 -17.47 0.83
N VAL A 928 17.13 -18.49 0.90
CA VAL A 928 16.75 -19.88 1.22
C VAL A 928 15.91 -19.94 2.50
N ASN A 929 16.33 -19.25 3.56
CA ASN A 929 15.63 -19.27 4.84
C ASN A 929 14.22 -18.68 4.77
N ARG A 930 13.98 -17.70 3.88
CA ARG A 930 12.65 -17.12 3.65
C ARG A 930 11.76 -18.02 2.80
N MET A 931 12.29 -18.56 1.71
CA MET A 931 11.58 -19.56 0.91
C MET A 931 11.21 -20.78 1.76
N TRP A 932 12.09 -21.19 2.68
CA TRP A 932 11.80 -22.19 3.72
C TRP A 932 10.73 -21.72 4.71
N GLN A 933 10.82 -20.50 5.25
CA GLN A 933 9.83 -19.92 6.18
C GLN A 933 8.42 -19.85 5.57
N GLU A 934 8.30 -19.60 4.28
CA GLU A 934 7.02 -19.52 3.57
C GLU A 934 6.34 -20.89 3.46
N LEU A 935 7.11 -21.96 3.22
CA LEU A 935 6.59 -23.34 3.18
C LEU A 935 6.42 -23.93 4.60
N PHE A 936 7.37 -23.75 5.50
CA PHE A 936 7.39 -24.41 6.80
C PHE A 936 6.81 -23.56 7.95
N GLY A 937 6.45 -22.31 7.68
CA GLY A 937 5.88 -21.35 8.64
C GLY A 937 6.93 -20.63 9.48
N VAL A 938 8.09 -21.26 9.71
CA VAL A 938 9.26 -20.74 10.42
C VAL A 938 10.52 -21.11 9.62
N GLY A 939 11.46 -20.16 9.46
CA GLY A 939 12.75 -20.43 8.80
C GLY A 939 13.61 -21.42 9.59
N LEU A 940 14.65 -21.98 8.96
CA LEU A 940 15.70 -22.70 9.69
C LEU A 940 16.33 -21.80 10.76
N VAL A 941 16.57 -20.53 10.41
CA VAL A 941 16.77 -19.39 11.33
C VAL A 941 15.42 -18.73 11.60
N LYS A 942 15.00 -18.65 12.87
CA LYS A 942 13.69 -18.08 13.29
C LYS A 942 13.63 -16.55 13.17
N THR A 943 14.76 -15.89 13.32
CA THR A 943 14.96 -14.46 13.07
C THR A 943 15.35 -14.23 11.61
N ALA A 944 14.39 -14.31 10.69
CA ALA A 944 14.61 -14.05 9.26
C ALA A 944 15.03 -12.59 8.94
N GLU A 945 14.96 -11.72 9.96
CA GLU A 945 15.44 -10.34 10.05
C GLU A 945 16.85 -10.18 10.65
N ASP A 946 17.34 -11.18 11.40
CA ASP A 946 18.62 -11.13 12.14
C ASP A 946 19.36 -12.48 12.10
N PHE A 947 20.40 -12.53 11.27
CA PHE A 947 21.41 -13.59 11.13
C PHE A 947 22.69 -13.28 11.92
N GLY A 948 22.70 -12.18 12.68
CA GLY A 948 23.79 -11.73 13.51
C GLY A 948 23.87 -12.46 14.84
N THR A 949 24.58 -11.82 15.77
CA THR A 949 24.97 -12.31 17.09
C THR A 949 23.85 -12.30 18.12
N GLN A 950 22.74 -11.61 17.85
CA GLN A 950 21.48 -11.70 18.63
C GLN A 950 20.45 -12.66 17.99
N GLY A 951 20.69 -13.11 16.74
CA GLY A 951 19.82 -14.04 16.02
C GLY A 951 19.76 -15.44 16.63
N GLU A 952 18.70 -16.19 16.30
CA GLU A 952 18.62 -17.62 16.64
C GLU A 952 19.55 -18.42 15.71
N PRO A 953 20.45 -19.29 16.22
CA PRO A 953 21.24 -20.16 15.36
C PRO A 953 20.32 -21.10 14.55
N PRO A 954 20.68 -21.46 13.31
CA PRO A 954 19.84 -22.31 12.46
C PRO A 954 19.59 -23.68 13.12
N SER A 955 18.34 -24.17 13.08
CA SER A 955 18.01 -25.49 13.66
C SER A 955 18.70 -26.66 12.93
N HIS A 956 19.04 -26.45 11.65
CA HIS A 956 19.77 -27.40 10.80
C HIS A 956 20.87 -26.65 10.01
N PRO A 957 22.04 -26.32 10.61
CA PRO A 957 23.07 -25.48 9.98
C PRO A 957 23.57 -26.06 8.65
N LYS A 958 23.87 -27.36 8.61
CA LYS A 958 24.37 -28.02 7.40
C LYS A 958 23.35 -28.06 6.27
N LEU A 959 22.05 -28.14 6.58
CA LEU A 959 20.98 -28.07 5.59
C LEU A 959 20.86 -26.66 5.00
N LEU A 960 20.96 -25.63 5.84
CA LEU A 960 20.95 -24.23 5.39
C LEU A 960 22.13 -23.92 4.46
N ASP A 961 23.34 -24.36 4.82
CA ASP A 961 24.53 -24.19 3.99
C ASP A 961 24.46 -24.99 2.68
N TRP A 962 23.98 -26.24 2.73
CA TRP A 962 23.80 -27.08 1.55
C TRP A 962 22.77 -26.50 0.57
N LEU A 963 21.60 -26.06 1.07
CA LEU A 963 20.59 -25.37 0.26
C LEU A 963 21.09 -24.03 -0.29
N ALA A 964 21.82 -23.24 0.51
CA ALA A 964 22.40 -21.98 0.07
C ALA A 964 23.44 -22.20 -1.04
N PHE A 965 24.28 -23.23 -0.92
CA PHE A 965 25.19 -23.61 -1.97
C PHE A 965 24.42 -24.05 -3.24
N HIS A 966 23.44 -24.95 -3.11
CA HIS A 966 22.67 -25.49 -4.24
C HIS A 966 21.86 -24.41 -4.97
N PHE A 967 21.35 -23.39 -4.27
CA PHE A 967 20.67 -22.25 -4.87
C PHE A 967 21.61 -21.36 -5.72
N VAL A 968 22.91 -21.30 -5.39
CA VAL A 968 23.91 -20.63 -6.24
C VAL A 968 24.33 -21.55 -7.40
N ASP A 969 24.56 -22.84 -7.15
CA ASP A 969 24.97 -23.86 -8.14
C ASP A 969 23.90 -24.07 -9.23
N SER A 970 22.62 -23.85 -8.92
CA SER A 970 21.51 -23.89 -9.89
C SER A 970 21.43 -22.66 -10.80
N GLY A 971 22.25 -21.62 -10.55
CA GLY A 971 22.11 -20.32 -11.21
C GLY A 971 20.97 -19.47 -10.64
N TRP A 972 20.77 -19.49 -9.33
CA TRP A 972 19.77 -18.69 -8.61
C TRP A 972 18.30 -18.99 -8.99
N ASP A 973 18.01 -20.23 -9.38
CA ASP A 973 16.67 -20.68 -9.76
C ASP A 973 15.75 -20.84 -8.53
N MET A 974 14.73 -19.97 -8.44
CA MET A 974 13.79 -19.96 -7.33
C MET A 974 12.73 -21.07 -7.42
N LYS A 975 12.18 -21.36 -8.61
CA LYS A 975 11.18 -22.43 -8.78
C LYS A 975 11.78 -23.80 -8.51
N ALA A 976 13.01 -24.07 -8.92
CA ALA A 976 13.72 -25.31 -8.63
C ALA A 976 13.90 -25.54 -7.12
N LEU A 977 14.24 -24.50 -6.37
CA LEU A 977 14.39 -24.57 -4.91
C LEU A 977 13.04 -24.80 -4.19
N TYR A 978 11.94 -24.15 -4.59
CA TYR A 978 10.61 -24.50 -4.07
C TYR A 978 10.23 -25.95 -4.43
N ARG A 979 10.48 -26.38 -5.67
CA ARG A 979 10.23 -27.76 -6.13
C ARG A 979 10.97 -28.78 -5.27
N GLU A 980 12.26 -28.56 -5.01
CA GLU A 980 13.09 -29.45 -4.21
C GLU A 980 12.61 -29.55 -2.76
N MET A 981 12.28 -28.42 -2.12
CA MET A 981 11.70 -28.42 -0.78
C MET A 981 10.37 -29.18 -0.72
N MET A 982 9.47 -28.98 -1.69
CA MET A 982 8.15 -29.61 -1.69
C MET A 982 8.17 -31.10 -2.03
N LEU A 983 9.14 -31.57 -2.82
CA LEU A 983 9.30 -32.99 -3.15
C LEU A 983 9.86 -33.84 -2.00
N SER A 984 10.50 -33.21 -1.00
CA SER A 984 11.00 -33.88 0.20
C SER A 984 9.90 -34.64 0.97
N ALA A 985 10.25 -35.76 1.59
CA ALA A 985 9.35 -36.42 2.54
C ALA A 985 9.04 -35.49 3.72
N THR A 986 10.03 -34.71 4.14
CA THR A 986 9.95 -33.68 5.20
C THR A 986 8.75 -32.75 5.03
N TYR A 987 8.53 -32.19 3.83
CA TYR A 987 7.38 -31.34 3.52
C TYR A 987 6.05 -32.12 3.44
N ARG A 988 6.11 -33.37 2.97
CA ARG A 988 4.95 -34.24 2.72
C ARG A 988 4.42 -34.93 3.99
N GLN A 989 5.12 -34.85 5.12
CA GLN A 989 4.69 -35.41 6.41
C GLN A 989 3.28 -35.01 6.85
N SER A 990 2.61 -35.90 7.58
CA SER A 990 1.42 -35.61 8.37
C SER A 990 1.74 -34.56 9.46
N ALA A 991 0.85 -33.56 9.65
CA ALA A 991 1.02 -32.52 10.67
C ALA A 991 0.54 -32.94 12.09
N ARG A 992 0.33 -34.25 12.31
CA ARG A 992 -0.31 -34.81 13.50
C ARG A 992 0.54 -34.61 14.76
N LEU A 993 0.07 -33.73 15.65
CA LEU A 993 0.75 -33.42 16.91
C LEU A 993 0.50 -34.48 17.99
N THR A 994 1.44 -35.41 18.16
CA THR A 994 1.43 -36.38 19.28
C THR A 994 1.75 -35.69 20.63
N PRO A 995 1.44 -36.31 21.78
CA PRO A 995 1.81 -35.75 23.09
C PRO A 995 3.31 -35.59 23.28
N GLU A 996 4.12 -36.52 22.77
CA GLU A 996 5.59 -36.42 22.81
C GLU A 996 6.09 -35.26 21.94
N LEU A 997 5.63 -35.15 20.69
CA LEU A 997 6.02 -34.04 19.81
C LEU A 997 5.56 -32.68 20.37
N ARG A 998 4.46 -32.62 21.12
CA ARG A 998 4.03 -31.40 21.83
C ARG A 998 4.98 -31.01 22.97
N GLN A 999 5.58 -31.99 23.64
CA GLN A 999 6.53 -31.73 24.73
C GLN A 999 7.94 -31.44 24.20
N ARG A 1000 8.38 -32.16 23.16
CA ARG A 1000 9.76 -32.13 22.65
C ARG A 1000 9.99 -31.15 21.51
N ASP A 1001 8.99 -30.93 20.65
CA ASP A 1001 9.08 -30.01 19.51
C ASP A 1001 7.76 -29.26 19.26
N PRO A 1002 7.30 -28.41 20.21
CA PRO A 1002 6.04 -27.68 20.09
C PRO A 1002 5.99 -26.77 18.84
N GLU A 1003 7.12 -26.20 18.43
CA GLU A 1003 7.23 -25.26 17.30
C GLU A 1003 7.61 -25.92 15.95
N ASN A 1004 7.80 -27.24 15.90
CA ASN A 1004 8.27 -28.00 14.72
C ASN A 1004 9.67 -27.59 14.22
N ARG A 1005 10.57 -27.18 15.13
CA ARG A 1005 11.96 -26.78 14.82
C ARG A 1005 12.85 -27.96 14.43
N LEU A 1006 12.51 -29.17 14.90
CA LEU A 1006 13.19 -30.44 14.54
C LEU A 1006 12.56 -31.08 13.29
N LEU A 1007 11.44 -30.54 12.78
CA LEU A 1007 10.76 -30.96 11.55
C LEU A 1007 10.27 -32.43 11.58
N ALA A 1008 9.92 -32.92 12.78
CA ALA A 1008 9.40 -34.28 13.01
C ALA A 1008 7.95 -34.50 12.51
N ARG A 1009 7.30 -33.48 11.97
CA ARG A 1009 5.94 -33.51 11.40
C ARG A 1009 5.77 -32.46 10.29
N GLY A 1010 4.68 -32.56 9.55
CA GLY A 1010 4.31 -31.63 8.49
C GLY A 1010 4.01 -30.20 8.98
N PRO A 1011 4.21 -29.18 8.13
CA PRO A 1011 3.97 -27.78 8.49
C PRO A 1011 2.47 -27.42 8.48
N ARG A 1012 1.97 -26.94 9.62
CA ARG A 1012 0.57 -26.52 9.86
C ARG A 1012 0.52 -25.19 10.62
N PHE A 1013 -0.13 -24.18 10.04
CA PHE A 1013 -0.28 -22.83 10.60
C PHE A 1013 -1.45 -22.08 9.95
N ARG A 1014 -1.93 -20.98 10.57
CA ARG A 1014 -2.98 -20.12 10.00
C ARG A 1014 -2.54 -19.56 8.64
N LEU A 1015 -3.41 -19.64 7.64
CA LEU A 1015 -3.22 -19.03 6.32
C LEU A 1015 -3.20 -17.50 6.47
N ASP A 1016 -2.33 -16.81 5.73
CA ASP A 1016 -2.20 -15.35 5.81
C ASP A 1016 -3.47 -14.62 5.31
N ALA A 1017 -3.66 -13.36 5.71
CA ALA A 1017 -4.89 -12.57 5.49
C ALA A 1017 -5.45 -12.64 4.05
N GLU A 1018 -4.58 -12.41 3.07
CA GLU A 1018 -4.94 -12.41 1.65
C GLU A 1018 -5.43 -13.78 1.19
N VAL A 1019 -4.83 -14.86 1.72
CA VAL A 1019 -5.19 -16.25 1.39
C VAL A 1019 -6.56 -16.62 1.95
N ILE A 1020 -6.91 -16.14 3.16
CA ILE A 1020 -8.23 -16.39 3.75
C ILE A 1020 -9.34 -15.74 2.90
N ARG A 1021 -9.14 -14.49 2.45
CA ARG A 1021 -10.10 -13.79 1.58
C ARG A 1021 -10.14 -14.36 0.17
N ASP A 1022 -8.98 -14.61 -0.45
CA ASP A 1022 -8.90 -15.20 -1.80
C ASP A 1022 -9.52 -16.60 -1.84
N GLN A 1023 -9.31 -17.44 -0.82
CA GLN A 1023 -9.95 -18.75 -0.68
C GLN A 1023 -11.47 -18.63 -0.58
N ALA A 1024 -12.00 -17.68 0.19
CA ALA A 1024 -13.44 -17.46 0.31
C ALA A 1024 -14.06 -17.06 -1.05
N LEU A 1025 -13.40 -16.18 -1.80
CA LEU A 1025 -13.83 -15.78 -3.15
C LEU A 1025 -13.72 -16.92 -4.17
N ALA A 1026 -12.67 -17.74 -4.11
CA ALA A 1026 -12.48 -18.89 -4.99
C ALA A 1026 -13.53 -20.00 -4.72
N ALA A 1027 -13.75 -20.35 -3.46
CA ALA A 1027 -14.81 -21.29 -3.06
C ALA A 1027 -16.19 -20.77 -3.46
N ALA A 1028 -16.48 -19.49 -3.26
CA ALA A 1028 -17.73 -18.87 -3.70
C ALA A 1028 -17.90 -18.80 -5.23
N GLY A 1029 -16.83 -18.98 -6.01
CA GLY A 1029 -16.86 -18.82 -7.47
C GLY A 1029 -16.94 -17.35 -7.92
N LEU A 1030 -16.54 -16.42 -7.05
CA LEU A 1030 -16.61 -14.98 -7.26
C LEU A 1030 -15.30 -14.35 -7.75
N LEU A 1031 -14.16 -15.00 -7.48
CA LEU A 1031 -12.81 -14.47 -7.72
C LEU A 1031 -12.57 -14.09 -9.20
N ASP A 1032 -12.10 -12.86 -9.45
CA ASP A 1032 -11.59 -12.45 -10.76
C ASP A 1032 -10.12 -12.89 -10.90
N PRO A 1033 -9.78 -13.78 -11.87
CA PRO A 1033 -8.41 -14.27 -12.10
C PRO A 1033 -7.54 -13.31 -12.94
N THR A 1034 -7.96 -12.06 -13.16
CA THR A 1034 -7.18 -11.05 -13.89
C THR A 1034 -5.91 -10.70 -13.10
N VAL A 1035 -4.75 -11.01 -13.70
CA VAL A 1035 -3.41 -10.71 -13.17
C VAL A 1035 -2.96 -9.33 -13.66
N GLY A 1036 -2.37 -8.52 -12.76
CA GLY A 1036 -1.84 -7.18 -13.07
C GLY A 1036 -2.90 -6.08 -13.28
N GLY A 1037 -2.46 -4.85 -13.55
CA GLY A 1037 -3.32 -3.67 -13.64
C GLY A 1037 -3.67 -3.05 -12.29
N GLU A 1038 -4.17 -1.81 -12.32
CA GLU A 1038 -4.43 -0.93 -11.17
C GLU A 1038 -5.00 -1.60 -9.90
N SER A 1039 -4.57 -1.07 -8.74
CA SER A 1039 -5.06 -1.45 -7.42
C SER A 1039 -6.50 -0.97 -7.22
N VAL A 1040 -7.34 -1.85 -6.68
CA VAL A 1040 -8.80 -1.66 -6.53
C VAL A 1040 -9.19 -1.50 -5.06
N ARG A 1041 -10.35 -0.90 -4.82
CA ARG A 1041 -10.94 -0.65 -3.49
C ARG A 1041 -12.18 -1.51 -3.24
N PRO A 1042 -12.05 -2.83 -2.94
CA PRO A 1042 -13.13 -3.60 -2.35
C PRO A 1042 -13.67 -2.92 -1.09
N TRP A 1043 -14.93 -3.19 -0.76
CA TRP A 1043 -15.59 -2.57 0.38
C TRP A 1043 -14.84 -2.73 1.71
N GLN A 1044 -14.85 -1.65 2.50
CA GLN A 1044 -14.52 -1.61 3.92
C GLN A 1044 -15.52 -0.66 4.63
N PRO A 1045 -15.62 -0.68 5.98
CA PRO A 1045 -16.40 0.30 6.71
C PRO A 1045 -15.93 1.74 6.44
N GLY A 1046 -16.88 2.68 6.31
CA GLY A 1046 -16.56 4.11 6.16
C GLY A 1046 -16.12 4.75 7.49
N GLY A 1047 -15.50 5.92 7.41
CA GLY A 1047 -14.98 6.67 8.56
C GLY A 1047 -13.53 6.33 8.93
N ILE A 1048 -12.97 5.24 8.40
CA ILE A 1048 -11.61 4.76 8.72
C ILE A 1048 -10.55 5.67 8.10
N TRP A 1049 -10.70 6.07 6.84
CA TRP A 1049 -9.73 6.93 6.16
C TRP A 1049 -9.86 8.38 6.59
N GLU A 1050 -11.08 8.78 6.94
CA GLU A 1050 -11.48 10.11 7.37
C GLU A 1050 -10.93 10.43 8.77
N ALA A 1051 -10.88 9.42 9.66
CA ALA A 1051 -10.31 9.54 11.00
C ALA A 1051 -8.80 9.76 11.06
N VAL A 1052 -8.07 9.44 9.98
CA VAL A 1052 -6.61 9.68 9.84
C VAL A 1052 -6.28 10.68 8.72
N GLY A 1053 -7.27 11.12 7.95
CA GLY A 1053 -7.08 11.88 6.72
C GLY A 1053 -7.18 13.38 6.95
N TYR A 1054 -6.09 14.09 6.68
CA TYR A 1054 -6.08 15.57 6.68
C TYR A 1054 -6.92 16.14 5.53
N THR A 1055 -7.44 17.36 5.71
CA THR A 1055 -8.38 18.04 4.80
C THR A 1055 -7.90 18.25 3.37
N ASN A 1056 -6.60 18.09 3.13
CA ASN A 1056 -5.96 18.31 1.83
C ASN A 1056 -5.45 16.98 1.22
N SER A 1057 -5.86 15.83 1.78
CA SER A 1057 -5.48 14.51 1.31
C SER A 1057 -6.43 14.01 0.22
N ASN A 1058 -5.88 13.57 -0.92
CA ASN A 1058 -6.66 12.91 -1.96
C ASN A 1058 -7.04 11.45 -1.62
N THR A 1059 -6.65 10.97 -0.43
CA THR A 1059 -7.11 9.71 0.17
C THR A 1059 -7.88 9.95 1.48
N GLN A 1060 -8.40 11.16 1.74
CA GLN A 1060 -9.16 11.45 2.97
C GLN A 1060 -10.43 10.60 3.07
N THR A 1061 -11.24 10.55 2.02
CA THR A 1061 -12.53 9.86 2.00
C THR A 1061 -12.41 8.52 1.30
N PHE A 1062 -12.94 7.44 1.88
CA PHE A 1062 -12.96 6.14 1.21
C PHE A 1062 -14.19 5.98 0.31
N TYR A 1063 -13.94 5.63 -0.96
CA TYR A 1063 -14.97 5.23 -1.91
C TYR A 1063 -14.68 3.80 -2.42
N PRO A 1064 -15.60 2.83 -2.27
CA PRO A 1064 -15.43 1.51 -2.83
C PRO A 1064 -15.63 1.49 -4.35
N ASP A 1065 -14.80 0.73 -5.04
CA ASP A 1065 -14.90 0.50 -6.48
C ASP A 1065 -15.92 -0.62 -6.76
N PHE A 1066 -17.02 -0.31 -7.43
CA PHE A 1066 -18.12 -1.26 -7.65
C PHE A 1066 -18.04 -2.04 -8.97
N GLY A 1067 -18.44 -3.31 -8.92
CA GLY A 1067 -18.48 -4.23 -10.05
C GLY A 1067 -17.59 -5.45 -9.83
N GLY A 1068 -17.96 -6.59 -10.43
CA GLY A 1068 -17.29 -7.88 -10.19
C GLY A 1068 -15.79 -7.91 -10.48
N LYS A 1069 -15.30 -7.02 -11.38
CA LYS A 1069 -13.87 -6.85 -11.68
C LYS A 1069 -13.05 -6.11 -10.61
N ALA A 1070 -13.72 -5.41 -9.69
CA ALA A 1070 -13.06 -4.64 -8.63
C ALA A 1070 -13.27 -5.28 -7.26
N GLU A 1071 -14.52 -5.60 -6.92
CA GLU A 1071 -14.89 -6.16 -5.61
C GLU A 1071 -14.26 -7.54 -5.35
N HIS A 1072 -14.01 -8.33 -6.40
CA HIS A 1072 -13.58 -9.73 -6.28
C HIS A 1072 -12.19 -10.02 -6.87
N ARG A 1073 -11.34 -9.01 -7.07
CA ARG A 1073 -9.90 -9.28 -7.34
C ARG A 1073 -9.25 -9.97 -6.13
N ARG A 1074 -8.17 -10.69 -6.40
CA ARG A 1074 -7.24 -11.16 -5.36
C ARG A 1074 -6.81 -10.01 -4.46
N SER A 1075 -6.66 -10.29 -3.17
CA SER A 1075 -6.30 -9.29 -2.14
C SER A 1075 -4.94 -8.63 -2.34
N LEU A 1076 -4.07 -9.22 -3.16
CA LEU A 1076 -2.83 -8.59 -3.65
C LEU A 1076 -3.07 -7.27 -4.41
N TYR A 1077 -4.24 -7.11 -5.03
CA TYR A 1077 -4.65 -5.91 -5.75
C TYR A 1077 -5.48 -4.93 -4.91
N THR A 1078 -5.69 -5.21 -3.61
CA THR A 1078 -6.38 -4.27 -2.72
C THR A 1078 -5.51 -3.05 -2.46
N PHE A 1079 -6.07 -1.86 -2.69
CA PHE A 1079 -5.42 -0.56 -2.51
C PHE A 1079 -4.89 -0.38 -1.10
N TRP A 1080 -3.59 -0.12 -0.98
CA TRP A 1080 -2.88 -0.06 0.29
C TRP A 1080 -2.55 1.38 0.71
N LYS A 1081 -3.51 2.03 1.40
CA LYS A 1081 -3.24 3.26 2.15
C LYS A 1081 -2.41 2.93 3.40
N ARG A 1082 -1.25 3.58 3.57
CA ARG A 1082 -0.28 3.24 4.64
C ARG A 1082 -0.78 3.55 6.04
N THR A 1083 -1.37 4.73 6.23
CA THR A 1083 -1.87 5.17 7.55
C THR A 1083 -3.20 4.52 7.95
N ALA A 1084 -3.88 3.87 7.00
CA ALA A 1084 -5.12 3.12 7.22
C ALA A 1084 -5.23 1.93 6.25
N PRO A 1085 -4.48 0.84 6.48
CA PRO A 1085 -4.53 -0.36 5.66
C PRO A 1085 -5.90 -1.06 5.76
N PRO A 1086 -6.26 -1.94 4.80
CA PRO A 1086 -7.56 -2.61 4.78
C PRO A 1086 -7.86 -3.34 6.10
N PRO A 1087 -8.96 -3.03 6.81
CA PRO A 1087 -9.12 -3.36 8.22
C PRO A 1087 -9.26 -4.86 8.47
N ASN A 1088 -9.92 -5.59 7.57
CA ASN A 1088 -10.04 -7.04 7.69
C ASN A 1088 -8.69 -7.75 7.43
N LEU A 1089 -7.84 -7.24 6.52
CA LEU A 1089 -6.48 -7.75 6.36
C LEU A 1089 -5.62 -7.47 7.60
N GLY A 1090 -5.74 -6.27 8.19
CA GLY A 1090 -5.06 -5.92 9.45
C GLY A 1090 -5.45 -6.80 10.64
N VAL A 1091 -6.74 -7.14 10.78
CA VAL A 1091 -7.22 -8.11 11.80
C VAL A 1091 -6.64 -9.52 11.59
N PHE A 1092 -6.25 -9.87 10.37
CA PHE A 1092 -5.55 -11.10 10.01
C PHE A 1092 -4.02 -10.94 9.87
N ASP A 1093 -3.42 -10.06 10.68
CA ASP A 1093 -1.98 -9.84 10.85
C ASP A 1093 -1.23 -9.37 9.58
N ALA A 1094 -1.91 -8.73 8.62
CA ALA A 1094 -1.25 -8.22 7.41
C ALA A 1094 -0.37 -6.98 7.73
N PRO A 1095 0.92 -6.92 7.31
CA PRO A 1095 1.83 -5.83 7.69
C PRO A 1095 1.41 -4.48 7.09
N ASN A 1096 1.44 -3.39 7.87
CA ASN A 1096 0.95 -2.07 7.42
C ASN A 1096 1.73 -1.42 6.25
N ARG A 1097 2.87 -2.01 5.86
CA ARG A 1097 3.81 -1.60 4.80
C ARG A 1097 4.63 -0.33 5.06
N GLU A 1098 4.56 0.28 6.23
CA GLU A 1098 5.41 1.42 6.59
C GLU A 1098 6.87 1.05 6.83
N SER A 1099 7.15 -0.19 7.28
CA SER A 1099 8.49 -0.69 7.59
C SER A 1099 8.79 -2.03 6.90
N CYS A 1100 10.08 -2.34 6.70
CA CYS A 1100 10.53 -3.56 6.01
C CYS A 1100 10.12 -4.80 6.82
N THR A 1101 9.23 -5.63 6.26
CA THR A 1101 8.72 -6.82 6.95
C THR A 1101 9.16 -8.09 6.24
N VAL A 1102 10.07 -8.86 6.85
CA VAL A 1102 10.60 -10.13 6.31
C VAL A 1102 10.16 -11.39 7.07
N ARG A 1103 9.42 -11.20 8.16
CA ARG A 1103 8.66 -12.23 8.88
C ARG A 1103 7.31 -11.64 9.26
N ARG A 1104 6.21 -12.28 8.87
CA ARG A 1104 4.87 -11.90 9.32
C ARG A 1104 4.59 -12.47 10.71
N GLU A 1105 3.90 -11.71 11.54
CA GLU A 1105 3.29 -12.24 12.76
C GLU A 1105 2.05 -13.08 12.40
N ARG A 1106 1.66 -14.01 13.28
CA ARG A 1106 0.45 -14.82 13.12
C ARG A 1106 -0.22 -15.02 14.48
N THR A 1107 -1.35 -14.36 14.68
CA THR A 1107 -2.23 -14.52 15.84
C THR A 1107 -3.46 -15.34 15.47
N ASN A 1108 -4.12 -15.90 16.49
CA ASN A 1108 -5.45 -16.51 16.38
C ASN A 1108 -6.32 -15.86 17.46
N THR A 1109 -7.25 -14.98 17.07
CA THR A 1109 -8.06 -14.18 18.00
C THR A 1109 -9.57 -14.37 17.77
N PRO A 1110 -10.43 -14.19 18.80
CA PRO A 1110 -11.87 -14.24 18.62
C PRO A 1110 -12.41 -13.20 17.62
N LEU A 1111 -11.71 -12.07 17.45
CA LEU A 1111 -12.09 -11.02 16.50
C LEU A 1111 -12.01 -11.48 15.04
N GLN A 1112 -11.03 -12.32 14.69
CA GLN A 1112 -10.86 -12.88 13.36
C GLN A 1112 -12.05 -13.75 12.93
N ALA A 1113 -12.56 -14.58 13.85
CA ALA A 1113 -13.79 -15.36 13.61
C ALA A 1113 -15.02 -14.44 13.48
N LEU A 1114 -15.11 -13.37 14.27
CA LEU A 1114 -16.20 -12.38 14.14
C LEU A 1114 -16.15 -11.65 12.79
N VAL A 1115 -14.97 -11.34 12.23
CA VAL A 1115 -14.85 -10.80 10.87
C VAL A 1115 -15.41 -11.80 9.84
N MET A 1116 -14.99 -13.06 9.88
CA MET A 1116 -15.48 -14.08 8.93
C MET A 1116 -16.97 -14.44 9.08
N MET A 1117 -17.59 -14.15 10.22
CA MET A 1117 -19.04 -14.34 10.42
C MET A 1117 -19.89 -13.10 10.06
N ASN A 1118 -19.32 -11.89 10.01
CA ASN A 1118 -20.10 -10.64 9.95
C ASN A 1118 -19.66 -9.63 8.87
N ASP A 1119 -18.44 -9.70 8.34
CA ASP A 1119 -18.00 -8.83 7.24
C ASP A 1119 -18.81 -9.15 5.97
N PRO A 1120 -19.45 -8.15 5.32
CA PRO A 1120 -20.20 -8.33 4.08
C PRO A 1120 -19.48 -9.12 2.99
N GLN A 1121 -18.16 -9.06 2.87
CA GLN A 1121 -17.40 -9.83 1.87
C GLN A 1121 -17.43 -11.34 2.15
N PHE A 1122 -17.31 -11.74 3.42
CA PHE A 1122 -17.41 -13.16 3.81
C PHE A 1122 -18.87 -13.64 3.82
N LEU A 1123 -19.82 -12.79 4.21
CA LEU A 1123 -21.25 -13.10 4.08
C LEU A 1123 -21.67 -13.27 2.61
N ARG A 1124 -21.20 -12.41 1.69
CA ARG A 1124 -21.37 -12.58 0.25
C ARG A 1124 -20.78 -13.89 -0.24
N ALA A 1125 -19.55 -14.21 0.15
CA ALA A 1125 -18.89 -15.45 -0.23
C ALA A 1125 -19.70 -16.69 0.23
N THR A 1126 -20.17 -16.72 1.48
CA THR A 1126 -20.95 -17.86 2.01
C THR A 1126 -22.32 -18.02 1.34
N ARG A 1127 -23.01 -16.93 0.97
CA ARG A 1127 -24.26 -16.97 0.19
C ARG A 1127 -24.06 -17.60 -1.19
N HIS A 1128 -23.05 -17.14 -1.94
CA HIS A 1128 -22.78 -17.64 -3.29
C HIS A 1128 -22.20 -19.07 -3.29
N LEU A 1129 -21.37 -19.41 -2.29
CA LEU A 1129 -20.92 -20.78 -2.04
C LEU A 1129 -22.09 -21.74 -1.72
N ALA A 1130 -23.07 -21.30 -0.92
CA ALA A 1130 -24.28 -22.09 -0.67
C ALA A 1130 -25.14 -22.27 -1.93
N GLN A 1131 -25.29 -21.23 -2.76
CA GLN A 1131 -26.00 -21.32 -4.03
C GLN A 1131 -25.30 -22.28 -5.01
N ARG A 1132 -23.96 -22.29 -5.06
CA ARG A 1132 -23.19 -23.30 -5.82
C ARG A 1132 -23.52 -24.71 -5.35
N ALA A 1133 -23.40 -25.00 -4.05
CA ALA A 1133 -23.69 -26.33 -3.53
C ALA A 1133 -25.13 -26.80 -3.83
N LEU A 1134 -26.11 -25.90 -3.75
CA LEU A 1134 -27.51 -26.16 -4.11
C LEU A 1134 -27.71 -26.49 -5.60
N ASN A 1135 -26.91 -25.89 -6.49
CA ASN A 1135 -27.00 -26.09 -7.94
C ASN A 1135 -26.31 -27.39 -8.41
N GLU A 1136 -25.20 -27.77 -7.79
CA GLU A 1136 -24.37 -28.91 -8.23
C GLU A 1136 -24.90 -30.27 -7.73
N HIS A 1137 -25.63 -30.28 -6.59
CA HIS A 1137 -26.08 -31.51 -5.96
C HIS A 1137 -27.51 -31.41 -5.39
N ASP A 1138 -28.35 -32.39 -5.71
CA ASP A 1138 -29.73 -32.47 -5.19
C ASP A 1138 -29.83 -32.92 -3.71
N ASN A 1139 -28.80 -33.58 -3.19
CA ASN A 1139 -28.86 -34.29 -1.90
C ASN A 1139 -27.93 -33.68 -0.83
N VAL A 1140 -28.35 -33.80 0.43
CA VAL A 1140 -27.70 -33.15 1.59
C VAL A 1140 -26.24 -33.60 1.78
N ASP A 1141 -25.92 -34.87 1.56
CA ASP A 1141 -24.56 -35.38 1.73
C ASP A 1141 -23.60 -34.90 0.63
N GLY A 1142 -24.03 -34.92 -0.62
CA GLY A 1142 -23.27 -34.34 -1.74
C GLY A 1142 -23.01 -32.84 -1.53
N ARG A 1143 -24.00 -32.09 -1.06
CA ARG A 1143 -23.84 -30.66 -0.71
C ARG A 1143 -22.80 -30.44 0.40
N ILE A 1144 -22.84 -31.25 1.46
CA ILE A 1144 -21.85 -31.20 2.56
C ILE A 1144 -20.44 -31.52 2.06
N ASP A 1145 -20.30 -32.55 1.22
CA ASP A 1145 -19.01 -32.97 0.68
C ASP A 1145 -18.44 -31.95 -0.31
N TYR A 1146 -19.28 -31.32 -1.14
CA TYR A 1146 -18.87 -30.26 -2.08
C TYR A 1146 -18.38 -29.00 -1.35
N LEU A 1147 -19.15 -28.51 -0.37
CA LEU A 1147 -18.76 -27.39 0.50
C LEU A 1147 -17.43 -27.69 1.22
N SER A 1148 -17.28 -28.91 1.73
CA SER A 1148 -16.06 -29.32 2.45
C SER A 1148 -14.87 -29.53 1.52
N THR A 1149 -15.08 -30.01 0.29
CA THR A 1149 -13.99 -30.17 -0.67
C THR A 1149 -13.47 -28.81 -1.13
N LEU A 1150 -14.35 -27.82 -1.36
CA LEU A 1150 -13.94 -26.45 -1.70
C LEU A 1150 -13.21 -25.71 -0.57
N LEU A 1151 -13.62 -25.89 0.69
CA LEU A 1151 -13.06 -25.15 1.82
C LEU A 1151 -11.91 -25.85 2.54
N THR A 1152 -11.94 -27.19 2.58
CA THR A 1152 -11.02 -28.04 3.36
C THR A 1152 -10.36 -29.15 2.55
N GLY A 1153 -10.57 -29.19 1.23
CA GLY A 1153 -9.88 -30.10 0.31
C GLY A 1153 -10.35 -31.54 0.35
N ARG A 1154 -11.31 -31.91 1.20
CA ARG A 1154 -11.80 -33.29 1.39
C ARG A 1154 -13.32 -33.38 1.62
N PRO A 1155 -13.94 -34.55 1.33
CA PRO A 1155 -15.27 -34.89 1.83
C PRO A 1155 -15.27 -35.10 3.36
N ARG A 1156 -16.47 -35.20 3.94
CA ARG A 1156 -16.70 -35.39 5.38
C ARG A 1156 -17.02 -36.85 5.71
N ASP A 1157 -16.60 -37.29 6.89
CA ASP A 1157 -17.03 -38.58 7.44
C ASP A 1157 -18.49 -38.53 7.93
N GLU A 1158 -19.07 -39.69 8.28
CA GLU A 1158 -20.48 -39.74 8.67
C GLU A 1158 -20.77 -39.02 10.01
N GLN A 1159 -19.82 -38.96 10.95
CA GLN A 1159 -20.01 -38.23 12.21
C GLN A 1159 -20.02 -36.72 11.96
N GLU A 1160 -19.06 -36.23 11.16
CA GLU A 1160 -19.02 -34.84 10.69
C GLU A 1160 -20.31 -34.46 9.93
N LYS A 1161 -20.77 -35.33 9.03
CA LYS A 1161 -22.04 -35.18 8.31
C LYS A 1161 -23.24 -35.09 9.23
N GLN A 1162 -23.35 -35.94 10.25
CA GLN A 1162 -24.47 -35.89 11.20
C GLN A 1162 -24.47 -34.58 12.02
N VAL A 1163 -23.31 -34.01 12.35
CA VAL A 1163 -23.22 -32.67 12.99
C VAL A 1163 -23.71 -31.57 12.05
N LEU A 1164 -23.31 -31.60 10.77
CA LEU A 1164 -23.72 -30.61 9.78
C LEU A 1164 -25.21 -30.76 9.39
N LYS A 1165 -25.73 -31.98 9.26
CA LYS A 1165 -27.17 -32.29 9.13
C LYS A 1165 -27.97 -31.74 10.30
N ALA A 1166 -27.50 -31.92 11.53
CA ALA A 1166 -28.14 -31.38 12.74
C ALA A 1166 -28.08 -29.84 12.81
N SER A 1167 -27.08 -29.20 12.21
CA SER A 1167 -27.00 -27.74 12.07
C SER A 1167 -27.97 -27.23 11.01
N LEU A 1168 -28.01 -27.86 9.83
CA LEU A 1168 -28.94 -27.55 8.74
C LEU A 1168 -30.40 -27.56 9.23
N VAL A 1169 -30.82 -28.61 9.94
CA VAL A 1169 -32.18 -28.72 10.50
C VAL A 1169 -32.49 -27.60 11.51
N LYS A 1170 -31.52 -27.12 12.30
CA LYS A 1170 -31.72 -25.97 13.20
C LYS A 1170 -31.95 -24.69 12.40
N PHE A 1171 -31.16 -24.44 11.36
CA PHE A 1171 -31.32 -23.26 10.52
C PHE A 1171 -32.62 -23.29 9.71
N GLN A 1172 -33.00 -24.45 9.16
CA GLN A 1172 -34.28 -24.64 8.46
C GLN A 1172 -35.48 -24.36 9.38
N ASN A 1173 -35.45 -24.82 10.62
CA ASN A 1173 -36.50 -24.53 11.60
C ASN A 1173 -36.53 -23.05 12.01
N ALA A 1174 -35.37 -22.39 12.12
CA ALA A 1174 -35.30 -20.96 12.44
C ALA A 1174 -35.85 -20.10 11.31
N TRP A 1175 -35.30 -20.23 10.09
CA TRP A 1175 -35.73 -19.49 8.90
C TRP A 1175 -37.14 -19.86 8.45
N GLY A 1176 -37.56 -21.12 8.62
CA GLY A 1176 -38.94 -21.56 8.35
C GLY A 1176 -39.98 -20.98 9.32
N SER A 1177 -39.56 -20.41 10.46
CA SER A 1177 -40.45 -19.67 11.36
C SER A 1177 -40.58 -18.18 11.01
N ASP A 1178 -39.75 -17.67 10.08
CA ASP A 1178 -39.69 -16.27 9.66
C ASP A 1178 -39.03 -16.13 8.26
N GLU A 1179 -39.77 -16.49 7.20
CA GLU A 1179 -39.28 -16.35 5.81
C GLU A 1179 -38.85 -14.92 5.44
N PRO A 1180 -39.55 -13.83 5.86
CA PRO A 1180 -39.10 -12.47 5.61
C PRO A 1180 -37.65 -12.22 6.07
N SER A 1181 -37.31 -12.62 7.30
CA SER A 1181 -35.94 -12.51 7.80
C SER A 1181 -34.94 -13.37 7.01
N ALA A 1182 -35.37 -14.50 6.46
CA ALA A 1182 -34.53 -15.32 5.58
C ALA A 1182 -34.25 -14.63 4.22
N ARG A 1183 -35.24 -13.91 3.66
CA ARG A 1183 -35.05 -13.10 2.44
C ARG A 1183 -34.17 -11.87 2.71
N GLU A 1184 -34.34 -11.22 3.86
CA GLU A 1184 -33.49 -10.12 4.31
C GLU A 1184 -32.02 -10.55 4.46
N PHE A 1185 -31.77 -11.70 5.10
CA PHE A 1185 -30.42 -12.25 5.24
C PHE A 1185 -29.74 -12.60 3.90
N LEU A 1186 -30.50 -12.77 2.82
CA LEU A 1186 -30.00 -13.00 1.46
C LEU A 1186 -29.76 -11.71 0.65
N VAL A 1187 -29.99 -10.53 1.22
CA VAL A 1187 -29.61 -9.22 0.64
C VAL A 1187 -28.12 -8.96 0.85
N ASP A 1188 -27.43 -8.51 -0.20
CA ASP A 1188 -26.08 -7.98 -0.08
C ASP A 1188 -26.14 -6.49 0.31
N SER A 1189 -25.79 -6.19 1.56
CA SER A 1189 -25.88 -4.84 2.14
C SER A 1189 -24.87 -3.82 1.57
N VAL A 1190 -24.02 -4.24 0.63
CA VAL A 1190 -22.98 -3.42 0.00
C VAL A 1190 -23.28 -3.19 -1.48
N ASN A 1191 -23.66 -4.23 -2.21
CA ASN A 1191 -24.01 -4.16 -3.62
C ASN A 1191 -25.11 -5.17 -3.97
N ASP A 1192 -26.35 -4.69 -4.06
CA ASP A 1192 -27.57 -5.48 -4.29
C ASP A 1192 -27.52 -6.35 -5.56
N ARG A 1193 -26.60 -6.08 -6.49
CA ARG A 1193 -26.30 -6.98 -7.63
C ARG A 1193 -25.94 -8.41 -7.18
N PHE A 1194 -25.42 -8.59 -5.96
CA PHE A 1194 -25.07 -9.88 -5.39
C PHE A 1194 -26.10 -10.45 -4.40
N SER A 1195 -27.23 -9.76 -4.21
CA SER A 1195 -28.38 -10.27 -3.46
C SER A 1195 -28.97 -11.52 -4.11
N LEU A 1196 -29.34 -12.51 -3.29
CA LEU A 1196 -30.01 -13.74 -3.71
C LEU A 1196 -31.45 -13.85 -3.15
N ASN A 1197 -31.98 -12.75 -2.61
CA ASN A 1197 -33.31 -12.65 -2.00
C ASN A 1197 -34.49 -12.99 -2.94
N GLN A 1198 -34.29 -12.93 -4.26
CA GLN A 1198 -35.27 -13.28 -5.30
C GLN A 1198 -35.44 -14.80 -5.50
N THR A 1199 -34.70 -15.65 -4.79
CA THR A 1199 -34.86 -17.11 -4.90
C THR A 1199 -36.28 -17.57 -4.52
N GLU A 1200 -36.75 -18.64 -5.17
CA GLU A 1200 -38.00 -19.32 -4.81
C GLU A 1200 -37.89 -20.07 -3.47
N GLN A 1201 -36.67 -20.37 -3.00
CA GLN A 1201 -36.40 -21.19 -1.82
C GLN A 1201 -35.51 -20.47 -0.77
N PRO A 1202 -35.95 -19.32 -0.22
CA PRO A 1202 -35.11 -18.49 0.64
C PRO A 1202 -34.73 -19.17 1.95
N VAL A 1203 -35.66 -19.93 2.55
CA VAL A 1203 -35.42 -20.71 3.78
C VAL A 1203 -34.30 -21.72 3.58
N GLU A 1204 -34.25 -22.38 2.41
CA GLU A 1204 -33.22 -23.37 2.10
C GLU A 1204 -31.87 -22.70 1.82
N LEU A 1205 -31.83 -21.67 0.97
CA LEU A 1205 -30.59 -20.95 0.66
C LEU A 1205 -30.00 -20.24 1.90
N ALA A 1206 -30.83 -19.62 2.74
CA ALA A 1206 -30.38 -19.02 4.01
C ALA A 1206 -29.87 -20.09 5.00
N SER A 1207 -30.47 -21.29 5.01
CA SER A 1207 -29.98 -22.40 5.84
C SER A 1207 -28.63 -22.93 5.37
N TRP A 1208 -28.45 -23.14 4.05
CA TRP A 1208 -27.18 -23.56 3.48
C TRP A 1208 -26.09 -22.48 3.56
N THR A 1209 -26.45 -21.20 3.51
CA THR A 1209 -25.53 -20.08 3.78
C THR A 1209 -24.94 -20.18 5.19
N MET A 1210 -25.76 -20.50 6.20
CA MET A 1210 -25.28 -20.71 7.56
C MET A 1210 -24.41 -21.96 7.71
N VAL A 1211 -24.71 -23.05 6.98
CA VAL A 1211 -23.84 -24.25 6.94
C VAL A 1211 -22.50 -23.94 6.25
N ALA A 1212 -22.51 -23.22 5.13
CA ALA A 1212 -21.30 -22.78 4.43
C ALA A 1212 -20.43 -21.86 5.31
N SER A 1213 -21.05 -20.93 6.05
CA SER A 1213 -20.38 -20.09 7.04
C SER A 1213 -19.78 -20.91 8.19
N GLN A 1214 -20.50 -21.90 8.71
CA GLN A 1214 -20.00 -22.80 9.75
C GLN A 1214 -18.75 -23.58 9.29
N ILE A 1215 -18.74 -24.10 8.05
CA ILE A 1215 -17.57 -24.81 7.51
C ILE A 1215 -16.43 -23.82 7.23
N MET A 1216 -16.72 -22.63 6.70
CA MET A 1216 -15.70 -21.62 6.38
C MET A 1216 -14.96 -21.11 7.63
N ASN A 1217 -15.61 -21.09 8.79
CA ASN A 1217 -15.04 -20.69 10.08
C ASN A 1217 -14.30 -21.81 10.86
N LEU A 1218 -14.09 -22.99 10.27
CA LEU A 1218 -13.27 -24.06 10.89
C LEU A 1218 -11.78 -23.74 10.84
N ASP A 1219 -11.02 -24.15 11.86
CA ASP A 1219 -9.53 -24.13 11.85
C ASP A 1219 -8.97 -24.83 10.61
N GLU A 1220 -9.56 -25.96 10.19
CA GLU A 1220 -9.20 -26.70 8.97
C GLU A 1220 -9.39 -25.88 7.66
N SER A 1221 -10.29 -24.89 7.67
CA SER A 1221 -10.55 -23.98 6.55
C SER A 1221 -9.59 -22.79 6.56
N ILE A 1222 -9.26 -22.24 7.73
CA ILE A 1222 -8.38 -21.06 7.88
C ILE A 1222 -6.90 -21.38 8.11
N SER A 1223 -6.56 -22.65 8.34
CA SER A 1223 -5.18 -23.15 8.47
C SER A 1223 -4.77 -24.01 7.28
N LYS A 1224 -3.46 -23.98 7.01
CA LYS A 1224 -2.76 -24.97 6.19
C LYS A 1224 -2.84 -26.34 6.89
N PRO A 1225 -3.24 -27.43 6.20
CA PRO A 1225 -3.37 -28.77 6.80
C PRO A 1225 -2.02 -29.51 6.91
#